data_AF-A0A1G1FLL1-F1
#
_entry.id   AF-A0A1G1FLL1-F1
#
_cell.length_a   1.000
_cell.length_b   1.000
_cell.length_c   1.000
_cell.angle_alpha   90.00
_cell.angle_beta   90.00
_cell.angle_gamma   90.00
#
_symmetry.space_group_name_H-M   'P 1'
#
loop_
_entity.id
_entity.type
_entity.pdbx_description
1 polymer ?
#
loop_
_entity_poly.entity_id
_entity_poly.type
_entity_poly.pdbx_seq_one_letter_code
_entity_poly.pdbx_strand_id
1 'polypeptide(L)'
;MTESISSWAELEARIAALPSEQERGEAFEQFCKAFFVLDPVFQFEKVYRQNEIPQSLRQKLGYPGIQDIGIDGLAVTIDEKLFAYQAKFRSDRKDMPTLRELSTFFTVSDRANWRITITNANSLPTAINDRTNQSRILVDRFDQLDSDFFDRLRLYLKEQRIEPQKKKTPHQTQQEAIESALSYFKESNRGQLILPCGTGKTLVAMWIAEKIGGNRILIMVPSLSLMSQTLREWAANTSLKPFRYLCLCSDTTVDLGKDSPVEHLYEMDVPVTTDTGVVSEFLKNEPSIISILLSTYQSSKVLTEAVKNAGIDFDTAIFDEAHRTTGSDVGVWNMAIDDKNVSIKKRIFMTATPRIYAPHISKKAKEKDILLYSMDDNEIYGKPFYEMTFGQAIEKNLITDYKVVIICVTDREVREIIQQGGEVTTDDSKEWDAKAFAKQVALVKALNAYNLKKVFTFHSRVPSAKAFTQPDSPYSIKEVIKLAGASTADKNINLFHVNGTMSSGYRNGIMKEFRESEIGIMSNARCLIEGVDVPAVDTVAFIDPKKSIIDIVQATGRALRKAEWKEKGYIFIPVVVDEDTTPEDFLKSSDFDTVWEVLQAMMGQDQRLESIVSQLRTMQGENKEDSEKWQNIMSEYAEKVEFYKLTEKIDHKRFIKKLYTKTIELIARSWDFWYGLTLRHKEEFGEANAPYEYTTSEGFKLGQWQTDQRQFYKKGKISKDRIQKLQDVGFKWFKYEELLDEKFKKGLHETIRYKEYFGSPNAPQGYKTPEGYALGSWQMNLRKYYKKGKLSPYRIKRLEEIGFKWLPKDEFMQESFDKGISETLNYKKQFNDSNAPQTYKTQTGYPLGLWQANIRQYYKNRQLAPDRLKLLEEIGFKWVIKEDAFEKAFENGFQKTLEFKAQNKGNPNASRSVNLAGFKLGSWQSEQRQLYRKKLLASDRIKRLEEIGFKWVLKDEAFEKGFRESLRYKEQSKSLHAPNKYITDRGYKLGKWQSEQRTKYKNSKLSSDKIYRLEDIGFKWNIDEERRVAAFEKGFQETLKYSEQYDNPNAPKNYKTEEGYLLGIWQVNLRQFYKKGQLSGSDIHRLEKIGFKWDTKEAAFERGIQETLKYKEQSGNPNAPKNYKMPQKYPLGAWQKAQRFFYQKGILSPDRIKRLEEIGFEWDPHEAAFKKGMQGTIMYKKQFGKPNAPNGYVTPEGFKLGQWQAVQIYHYRNGKLSPDRTKKLEEIGFKWGKINRRRS
;
A
#
# COMPACT_ATOMS: atom_id res chain seq x y z
N MET A 1 1.37 49.37 30.20
CA MET A 1 0.76 48.75 29.00
C MET A 1 0.20 47.35 29.23
N THR A 2 0.77 46.51 30.10
CA THR A 2 0.39 45.09 30.23
C THR A 2 -0.63 44.74 31.32
N GLU A 3 -0.98 45.67 32.22
CA GLU A 3 -2.10 45.49 33.15
C GLU A 3 -3.39 45.26 32.33
N SER A 4 -4.12 44.18 32.63
CA SER A 4 -5.30 43.65 31.93
C SER A 4 -5.14 42.91 30.58
N ILE A 5 -3.93 42.78 29.99
CA ILE A 5 -3.78 42.06 28.70
C ILE A 5 -3.92 40.55 28.88
N SER A 6 -4.83 39.93 28.15
CA SER A 6 -5.11 38.48 28.19
C SER A 6 -4.85 37.75 26.88
N SER A 7 -4.60 38.48 25.78
CA SER A 7 -4.40 37.91 24.46
C SER A 7 -3.43 38.73 23.59
N TRP A 8 -2.91 38.11 22.52
CA TRP A 8 -2.05 38.79 21.56
C TRP A 8 -2.78 39.93 20.84
N ALA A 9 -4.05 39.73 20.47
CA ALA A 9 -4.83 40.74 19.77
C ALA A 9 -4.98 42.04 20.58
N GLU A 10 -5.17 41.94 21.91
CA GLU A 10 -5.22 43.11 22.79
C GLU A 10 -3.86 43.82 22.88
N LEU A 11 -2.77 43.06 22.99
CA LEU A 11 -1.42 43.62 23.04
C LEU A 11 -1.05 44.31 21.73
N GLU A 12 -1.31 43.65 20.60
CA GLU A 12 -1.07 44.17 19.26
C GLU A 12 -1.83 45.48 19.03
N ALA A 13 -3.11 45.56 19.42
CA ALA A 13 -3.90 46.78 19.32
C ALA A 13 -3.33 47.92 20.19
N ARG A 14 -2.86 47.62 21.40
CA ARG A 14 -2.23 48.62 22.28
C ARG A 14 -0.89 49.12 21.73
N ILE A 15 -0.07 48.23 21.17
CA ILE A 15 1.18 48.63 20.49
C ILE A 15 0.82 49.50 19.28
N ALA A 16 -0.13 49.09 18.44
CA ALA A 16 -0.54 49.85 17.26
C ALA A 16 -1.07 51.25 17.59
N ALA A 17 -1.66 51.45 18.77
CA ALA A 17 -2.18 52.73 19.24
C ALA A 17 -1.09 53.71 19.74
N LEU A 18 0.19 53.30 19.84
CA LEU A 18 1.28 54.19 20.25
C LEU A 18 1.53 55.29 19.20
N PRO A 19 1.88 56.52 19.64
CA PRO A 19 1.86 57.69 18.77
C PRO A 19 2.97 57.69 17.71
N SER A 20 4.15 57.16 18.01
CA SER A 20 5.28 57.12 17.06
C SER A 20 5.67 55.70 16.62
N GLU A 21 6.27 55.57 15.42
CA GLU A 21 6.83 54.29 14.95
C GLU A 21 7.97 53.78 15.85
N GLN A 22 8.75 54.70 16.44
CA GLN A 22 9.83 54.36 17.36
C GLN A 22 9.29 53.69 18.63
N GLU A 23 8.27 54.26 19.27
CA GLU A 23 7.65 53.65 20.47
C GLU A 23 7.01 52.30 20.15
N ARG A 24 6.41 52.14 18.96
CA ARG A 24 5.87 50.85 18.50
C ARG A 24 6.99 49.81 18.37
N GLY A 25 8.11 50.20 17.77
CA GLY A 25 9.30 49.36 17.64
C GLY A 25 9.85 48.93 18.99
N GLU A 26 10.12 49.89 19.88
CA GLU A 26 10.68 49.62 21.22
C GLU A 26 9.75 48.72 22.06
N ALA A 27 8.43 48.95 22.00
CA ALA A 27 7.45 48.11 22.69
C ALA A 27 7.42 46.67 22.13
N PHE A 28 7.49 46.52 20.81
CA PHE A 28 7.54 45.20 20.17
C PHE A 28 8.85 44.47 20.42
N GLU A 29 10.00 45.16 20.45
CA GLU A 29 11.30 44.60 20.84
C GLU A 29 11.30 44.09 22.28
N GLN A 30 10.71 44.87 23.21
CA GLN A 30 10.54 44.45 24.59
C GLN A 30 9.66 43.19 24.70
N PHE A 31 8.59 43.12 23.90
CA PHE A 31 7.78 41.90 23.79
C PHE A 31 8.60 40.74 23.22
N CYS A 32 9.38 40.94 22.16
CA CYS A 32 10.20 39.89 21.53
C CYS A 32 11.21 39.30 22.52
N LYS A 33 11.89 40.14 23.32
CA LYS A 33 12.76 39.68 24.41
C LYS A 33 11.99 38.81 25.40
N ALA A 34 10.84 39.28 25.89
CA ALA A 34 10.03 38.53 26.85
C ALA A 34 9.49 37.22 26.25
N PHE A 35 9.08 37.24 24.98
CA PHE A 35 8.65 36.07 24.23
C PHE A 35 9.74 35.00 24.20
N PHE A 36 10.97 35.36 23.83
CA PHE A 36 12.09 34.42 23.80
C PHE A 36 12.48 33.86 25.18
N VAL A 37 12.28 34.63 26.25
CA VAL A 37 12.51 34.18 27.63
C VAL A 37 11.41 33.21 28.10
N LEU A 38 10.16 33.44 27.71
CA LEU A 38 8.99 32.73 28.24
C LEU A 38 8.53 31.55 27.36
N ASP A 39 8.88 31.58 26.08
CA ASP A 39 8.54 30.52 25.13
C ASP A 39 9.39 29.27 25.41
N PRO A 40 8.76 28.10 25.61
CA PRO A 40 9.47 26.90 26.02
C PRO A 40 10.37 26.29 24.94
N VAL A 41 10.21 26.67 23.66
CA VAL A 41 10.92 26.08 22.53
C VAL A 41 12.35 26.59 22.41
N PHE A 42 12.57 27.89 22.61
CA PHE A 42 13.88 28.48 22.35
C PHE A 42 14.90 28.18 23.44
N GLN A 43 14.45 28.12 24.70
CA GLN A 43 15.29 27.73 25.86
C GLN A 43 16.61 28.49 25.93
N PHE A 44 16.59 29.77 25.57
CA PHE A 44 17.78 30.61 25.66
C PHE A 44 18.16 30.81 27.13
N GLU A 45 19.44 30.67 27.42
CA GLU A 45 19.98 30.96 28.75
C GLU A 45 19.92 32.46 29.03
N LYS A 46 20.23 33.27 28.00
CA LYS A 46 20.22 34.75 28.09
C LYS A 46 19.67 35.35 26.80
N VAL A 47 18.86 36.39 26.95
CA VAL A 47 18.28 37.17 25.85
C VAL A 47 18.51 38.66 26.12
N TYR A 48 19.08 39.34 25.14
CA TYR A 48 19.44 40.75 25.19
C TYR A 48 18.69 41.51 24.10
N ARG A 49 18.23 42.72 24.41
CA ARG A 49 18.00 43.75 23.39
C ARG A 49 19.33 44.38 22.99
N GLN A 50 19.36 45.08 21.87
CA GLN A 50 20.57 45.68 21.28
C GLN A 50 21.43 46.44 22.30
N ASN A 51 20.83 47.31 23.11
CA ASN A 51 21.51 48.12 24.12
C ASN A 51 22.01 47.33 25.34
N GLU A 52 21.53 46.10 25.54
CA GLU A 52 21.88 45.22 26.64
C GLU A 52 22.99 44.23 26.26
N ILE A 53 23.39 44.14 24.98
CA ILE A 53 24.37 43.15 24.52
C ILE A 53 25.75 43.45 25.14
N PRO A 54 26.35 42.50 25.88
CA PRO A 54 27.69 42.64 26.45
C PRO A 54 28.76 42.89 25.37
N GLN A 55 29.77 43.69 25.70
CA GLN A 55 30.87 44.02 24.77
C GLN A 55 31.59 42.78 24.24
N SER A 56 31.78 41.76 25.08
CA SER A 56 32.42 40.49 24.70
C SER A 56 31.63 39.73 23.61
N LEU A 57 30.30 39.74 23.67
CA LEU A 57 29.45 39.10 22.65
C LEU A 57 29.40 39.92 21.36
N ARG A 58 29.38 41.25 21.48
CA ARG A 58 29.49 42.18 20.34
C ARG A 58 30.80 41.98 19.57
N GLN A 59 31.92 41.80 20.28
CA GLN A 59 33.21 41.44 19.67
C GLN A 59 33.16 40.09 18.93
N LYS A 60 32.52 39.06 19.51
CA LYS A 60 32.33 37.76 18.84
C LYS A 60 31.54 37.90 17.53
N LEU A 61 30.54 38.78 17.49
CA LEU A 61 29.77 39.08 16.28
C LEU A 61 30.49 40.00 15.29
N GLY A 62 31.67 40.53 15.65
CA GLY A 62 32.51 41.33 14.75
C GLY A 62 32.24 42.83 14.77
N TYR A 63 31.52 43.35 15.77
CA TYR A 63 31.27 44.79 15.91
C TYR A 63 31.46 45.26 17.37
N PRO A 64 32.49 46.06 17.71
CA PRO A 64 32.73 46.45 19.10
C PRO A 64 31.88 47.65 19.59
N GLY A 65 31.18 48.36 18.71
CA GLY A 65 30.41 49.58 19.02
C GLY A 65 29.01 49.35 19.64
N ILE A 66 28.37 50.42 20.14
CA ILE A 66 26.97 50.43 20.64
C ILE A 66 25.99 50.93 19.56
N GLN A 67 26.48 51.42 18.42
CA GLN A 67 25.64 51.96 17.35
C GLN A 67 24.67 50.91 16.80
N ASP A 68 23.50 51.36 16.36
CA ASP A 68 22.56 50.52 15.62
C ASP A 68 23.15 50.14 14.26
N ILE A 69 23.41 48.85 14.13
CA ILE A 69 23.97 48.21 12.94
C ILE A 69 22.93 47.29 12.28
N GLY A 70 21.66 47.35 12.70
CA GLY A 70 20.60 46.48 12.21
C GLY A 70 20.57 45.11 12.89
N ILE A 71 20.84 45.02 14.19
CA ILE A 71 20.53 43.83 15.03
C ILE A 71 19.77 44.33 16.25
N ASP A 72 18.49 44.00 16.35
CA ASP A 72 17.63 44.47 17.47
C ASP A 72 17.90 43.68 18.76
N GLY A 73 18.47 42.48 18.67
CA GLY A 73 18.98 41.79 19.84
C GLY A 73 19.69 40.47 19.58
N LEU A 74 20.15 39.87 20.68
CA LEU A 74 20.96 38.66 20.69
C LEU A 74 20.47 37.70 21.78
N ALA A 75 20.40 36.42 21.46
CA ALA A 75 20.15 35.36 22.42
C ALA A 75 21.31 34.35 22.43
N VAL A 76 21.51 33.72 23.59
CA VAL A 76 22.55 32.71 23.83
C VAL A 76 21.89 31.42 24.30
N THR A 77 22.16 30.31 23.62
CA THR A 77 21.66 28.99 24.00
C THR A 77 22.51 28.38 25.13
N ILE A 78 22.01 27.29 25.74
CA ILE A 78 22.73 26.55 26.78
C ILE A 78 24.06 25.95 26.31
N ASP A 79 24.25 25.80 24.99
CA ASP A 79 25.49 25.36 24.34
C ASP A 79 26.29 26.53 23.74
N GLU A 80 26.09 27.74 24.29
CA GLU A 80 26.80 28.99 23.97
C GLU A 80 26.68 29.48 22.51
N LYS A 81 25.71 28.98 21.74
CA LYS A 81 25.47 29.45 20.36
C LYS A 81 24.77 30.79 20.36
N LEU A 82 25.17 31.64 19.40
CA LEU A 82 24.67 33.00 19.24
C LEU A 82 23.52 33.06 18.23
N PHE A 83 22.37 33.56 18.69
CA PHE A 83 21.15 33.72 17.90
C PHE A 83 20.83 35.21 17.78
N ALA A 84 21.12 35.81 16.62
CA ALA A 84 20.79 37.20 16.36
C ALA A 84 19.31 37.31 15.92
N TYR A 85 18.58 38.32 16.39
CA TYR A 85 17.21 38.54 15.95
C TYR A 85 16.94 39.99 15.52
N GLN A 86 16.02 40.13 14.57
CA GLN A 86 15.49 41.41 14.08
C GLN A 86 13.98 41.41 14.24
N ALA A 87 13.46 42.38 14.98
CA ALA A 87 12.06 42.60 15.26
C ALA A 87 11.47 43.74 14.40
N LYS A 88 10.37 43.47 13.69
CA LYS A 88 9.64 44.50 12.93
C LYS A 88 8.16 44.44 13.21
N PHE A 89 7.62 45.53 13.76
CA PHE A 89 6.18 45.70 13.98
C PHE A 89 5.50 46.36 12.77
N ARG A 90 4.24 46.00 12.53
CA ARG A 90 3.37 46.57 11.49
C ARG A 90 1.99 46.83 12.05
N SER A 91 1.45 48.03 11.80
CA SER A 91 0.08 48.37 12.21
C SER A 91 -0.98 47.62 11.39
N ASP A 92 -0.65 47.19 10.17
CA ASP A 92 -1.46 46.30 9.36
C ASP A 92 -0.71 44.97 9.13
N ARG A 93 -1.30 43.84 9.51
CA ARG A 93 -0.72 42.49 9.33
C ARG A 93 -0.46 42.15 7.84
N LYS A 94 -1.10 42.85 6.90
CA LYS A 94 -0.88 42.70 5.45
C LYS A 94 0.36 43.45 4.96
N ASP A 95 0.79 44.49 5.66
CA ASP A 95 2.02 45.18 5.35
C ASP A 95 3.20 44.31 5.77
N MET A 96 4.16 44.13 4.86
CA MET A 96 5.30 43.24 5.06
C MET A 96 6.58 44.06 5.24
N PRO A 97 7.48 43.66 6.14
CA PRO A 97 8.83 44.22 6.19
C PRO A 97 9.50 44.18 4.80
N THR A 98 10.09 45.29 4.39
CA THR A 98 10.75 45.40 3.08
C THR A 98 12.15 44.78 3.11
N LEU A 99 12.67 44.39 1.94
CA LEU A 99 14.04 43.89 1.83
C LEU A 99 15.07 44.93 2.30
N ARG A 100 14.80 46.23 2.07
CA ARG A 100 15.68 47.32 2.48
C ARG A 100 15.80 47.44 4.00
N GLU A 101 14.72 47.17 4.72
CA GLU A 101 14.72 47.18 6.20
C GLU A 101 15.46 45.99 6.79
N LEU A 102 15.53 44.86 6.07
CA LEU A 102 16.15 43.62 6.56
C LEU A 102 17.57 43.41 6.02
N SER A 103 17.99 44.12 4.97
CA SER A 103 19.26 43.86 4.29
C SER A 103 20.45 44.01 5.22
N THR A 104 20.46 45.06 6.05
CA THR A 104 21.56 45.33 6.99
C THR A 104 21.69 44.19 8.00
N PHE A 105 20.59 43.73 8.58
CA PHE A 105 20.56 42.62 9.53
C PHE A 105 21.26 41.38 8.98
N PHE A 106 20.89 40.96 7.77
CA PHE A 106 21.51 39.77 7.18
C PHE A 106 22.99 39.94 6.86
N THR A 107 23.45 41.17 6.57
CA THR A 107 24.86 41.47 6.34
C THR A 107 25.66 41.46 7.63
N VAL A 108 25.15 42.03 8.71
CA VAL A 108 25.91 42.17 9.97
C VAL A 108 25.84 40.94 10.87
N SER A 109 24.80 40.11 10.72
CA SER A 109 24.59 38.91 11.54
C SER A 109 25.23 37.63 10.97
N ASP A 110 26.06 37.72 9.92
CA ASP A 110 26.72 36.57 9.28
C ASP A 110 27.59 35.75 10.24
N ARG A 111 28.08 36.35 11.33
CA ARG A 111 28.88 35.67 12.37
C ARG A 111 28.04 35.03 13.48
N ALA A 112 26.72 35.25 13.50
CA ALA A 112 25.83 34.53 14.41
C ALA A 112 25.65 33.07 13.95
N ASN A 113 25.46 32.15 14.89
CA ASN A 113 25.18 30.76 14.55
C ASN A 113 23.79 30.61 13.91
N TRP A 114 22.84 31.47 14.28
CA TRP A 114 21.48 31.47 13.75
C TRP A 114 20.89 32.88 13.70
N ARG A 115 19.95 33.08 12.78
CA ARG A 115 19.26 34.37 12.57
C ARG A 115 17.75 34.20 12.68
N ILE A 116 17.07 35.07 13.43
CA ILE A 116 15.62 35.03 13.57
C ILE A 116 15.03 36.36 13.09
N THR A 117 14.16 36.32 12.08
CA THR A 117 13.31 37.48 11.76
C THR A 117 11.97 37.32 12.47
N ILE A 118 11.60 38.27 13.32
CA ILE A 118 10.37 38.23 14.12
C ILE A 118 9.47 39.43 13.78
N THR A 119 8.21 39.17 13.42
CA THR A 119 7.26 40.21 13.01
C THR A 119 5.82 39.79 13.25
N ASN A 120 4.93 40.76 13.45
CA ASN A 120 3.49 40.54 13.49
C ASN A 120 2.81 40.61 12.10
N ALA A 121 3.60 40.61 11.01
CA ALA A 121 3.08 40.50 9.65
C ALA A 121 2.77 39.04 9.26
N ASN A 122 1.92 38.88 8.24
CA ASN A 122 1.56 37.56 7.68
C ASN A 122 2.66 36.94 6.80
N SER A 123 3.64 37.72 6.34
CA SER A 123 4.65 37.27 5.40
C SER A 123 5.93 38.12 5.45
N LEU A 124 6.99 37.62 4.82
CA LEU A 124 8.29 38.27 4.66
C LEU A 124 8.74 38.22 3.19
N PRO A 125 9.70 39.06 2.76
CA PRO A 125 10.18 39.09 1.39
C PRO A 125 10.65 37.73 0.87
N THR A 126 10.21 37.34 -0.31
CA THR A 126 10.64 36.08 -0.94
C THR A 126 12.15 36.05 -1.23
N ALA A 127 12.76 37.22 -1.44
CA ALA A 127 14.21 37.36 -1.67
C ALA A 127 15.09 36.85 -0.51
N ILE A 128 14.54 36.67 0.69
CA ILE A 128 15.27 36.10 1.82
C ILE A 128 14.99 34.60 1.99
N ASN A 129 14.21 33.93 1.12
CA ASN A 129 13.86 32.51 1.25
C ASN A 129 15.07 31.57 1.11
N ASP A 130 16.01 31.91 0.24
CA ASP A 130 17.15 31.04 -0.09
C ASP A 130 18.33 31.18 0.90
N ARG A 131 18.23 32.07 1.90
CA ARG A 131 19.30 32.24 2.89
C ARG A 131 19.32 31.06 3.87
N THR A 132 20.50 30.61 4.23
CA THR A 132 20.74 29.52 5.20
C THR A 132 20.84 30.04 6.63
N ASN A 133 20.73 29.14 7.62
CA ASN A 133 20.87 29.43 9.05
C ASN A 133 19.94 30.55 9.55
N GLN A 134 18.66 30.47 9.16
CA GLN A 134 17.64 31.40 9.59
C GLN A 134 16.32 30.70 9.89
N SER A 135 15.51 31.31 10.74
CA SER A 135 14.10 30.99 10.94
C SER A 135 13.26 32.27 11.01
N ARG A 136 11.95 32.11 10.93
CA ARG A 136 11.00 33.24 10.89
C ARG A 136 9.89 33.02 11.90
N ILE A 137 9.57 34.06 12.66
CA ILE A 137 8.45 34.08 13.59
C ILE A 137 7.47 35.12 13.07
N LEU A 138 6.34 34.65 12.58
CA LEU A 138 5.27 35.48 12.04
C LEU A 138 4.09 35.53 13.03
N VAL A 139 3.07 36.31 12.67
CA VAL A 139 1.91 36.57 13.53
C VAL A 139 1.17 35.31 14.00
N ASP A 140 1.21 34.24 13.21
CA ASP A 140 0.54 32.99 13.54
C ASP A 140 1.14 32.30 14.76
N ARG A 141 2.43 32.53 15.03
CA ARG A 141 3.05 32.07 16.27
C ARG A 141 2.50 32.81 17.48
N PHE A 142 2.20 34.10 17.35
CA PHE A 142 1.66 34.93 18.44
C PHE A 142 0.16 34.69 18.67
N ASP A 143 -0.61 34.47 17.61
CA ASP A 143 -2.03 34.13 17.71
C ASP A 143 -2.28 32.78 18.42
N GLN A 144 -1.25 31.94 18.58
CA GLN A 144 -1.29 30.67 19.32
C GLN A 144 -0.93 30.80 20.80
N LEU A 145 -0.56 32.00 21.26
CA LEU A 145 -0.22 32.24 22.67
C LEU A 145 -1.50 32.21 23.51
N ASP A 146 -1.48 31.40 24.57
CA ASP A 146 -2.60 31.21 25.48
C ASP A 146 -2.59 32.21 26.64
N SER A 147 -3.65 32.21 27.44
CA SER A 147 -3.77 33.08 28.60
C SER A 147 -2.67 32.84 29.64
N ASP A 148 -2.17 31.60 29.76
CA ASP A 148 -1.05 31.26 30.65
C ASP A 148 0.24 32.00 30.25
N PHE A 149 0.53 32.08 28.95
CA PHE A 149 1.63 32.91 28.46
C PHE A 149 1.47 34.37 28.88
N PHE A 150 0.28 34.97 28.73
CA PHE A 150 0.05 36.37 29.12
C PHE A 150 0.10 36.60 30.64
N ASP A 151 -0.32 35.62 31.45
CA ASP A 151 -0.12 35.63 32.90
C ASP A 151 1.38 35.69 33.24
N ARG A 152 2.17 34.80 32.64
CA ARG A 152 3.62 34.75 32.85
C ARG A 152 4.33 35.98 32.29
N LEU A 153 3.87 36.54 31.17
CA LEU A 153 4.38 37.78 30.60
C LEU A 153 4.20 38.96 31.56
N ARG A 154 3.03 39.08 32.19
CA ARG A 154 2.76 40.14 33.17
C ARG A 154 3.66 40.01 34.39
N LEU A 155 3.81 38.80 34.92
CA LEU A 155 4.72 38.52 36.04
C LEU A 155 6.17 38.84 35.68
N TYR A 156 6.64 38.39 34.52
CA TYR A 156 8.00 38.67 34.05
C TYR A 156 8.27 40.16 33.89
N LEU A 157 7.36 40.91 33.27
CA LEU A 157 7.55 42.36 33.08
C LEU A 157 7.50 43.15 34.40
N LYS A 158 6.73 42.70 35.40
CA LYS A 158 6.58 43.40 36.69
C LYS A 158 7.67 43.04 37.69
N GLU A 159 8.00 41.75 37.79
CA GLU A 159 8.84 41.20 38.87
C GLU A 159 10.17 40.62 38.36
N GLN A 160 10.40 40.59 37.04
CA GLN A 160 11.52 39.86 36.41
C GLN A 160 11.58 38.39 36.80
N ARG A 161 10.45 37.83 37.23
CA ARG A 161 10.30 36.44 37.67
C ARG A 161 9.80 35.58 36.52
N ILE A 162 10.50 34.48 36.26
CA ILE A 162 10.13 33.49 35.24
C ILE A 162 9.39 32.36 35.93
N GLU A 163 8.07 32.33 35.78
CA GLU A 163 7.26 31.19 36.23
C GLU A 163 7.28 30.05 35.20
N PRO A 164 7.29 28.77 35.65
CA PRO A 164 7.17 27.64 34.75
C PRO A 164 5.77 27.62 34.12
N GLN A 165 5.72 27.26 32.84
CA GLN A 165 4.45 27.00 32.15
C GLN A 165 3.68 25.88 32.85
N LYS A 166 2.35 26.02 32.92
CA LYS A 166 1.47 24.94 33.41
C LYS A 166 1.59 23.70 32.52
N LYS A 167 1.98 22.58 33.11
CA LYS A 167 2.14 21.29 32.41
C LYS A 167 0.82 20.54 32.35
N LYS A 168 0.57 19.85 31.24
CA LYS A 168 -0.50 18.85 31.15
C LYS A 168 -0.16 17.62 31.99
N THR A 169 -1.16 16.99 32.58
CA THR A 169 -1.04 15.72 33.30
C THR A 169 -1.74 14.60 32.53
N PRO A 170 -1.22 13.36 32.54
CA PRO A 170 -1.86 12.25 31.86
C PRO A 170 -3.21 11.92 32.49
N HIS A 171 -4.26 11.75 31.67
CA HIS A 171 -5.52 11.18 32.12
C HIS A 171 -5.40 9.65 32.31
N GLN A 172 -6.35 9.01 32.99
CA GLN A 172 -6.35 7.57 33.31
C GLN A 172 -5.95 6.66 32.14
N THR A 173 -6.56 6.80 30.96
CA THR A 173 -6.25 5.97 29.79
C THR A 173 -4.83 6.18 29.25
N GLN A 174 -4.30 7.41 29.38
CA GLN A 174 -2.92 7.71 29.01
C GLN A 174 -1.95 7.10 30.04
N GLN A 175 -2.32 7.10 31.32
CA GLN A 175 -1.57 6.44 32.38
C GLN A 175 -1.51 4.92 32.17
N GLU A 176 -2.63 4.27 31.80
CA GLU A 176 -2.66 2.85 31.42
C GLU A 176 -1.67 2.53 30.28
N ALA A 177 -1.63 3.38 29.25
CA ALA A 177 -0.71 3.22 28.13
C ALA A 177 0.77 3.37 28.55
N ILE A 178 1.06 4.33 29.43
CA ILE A 178 2.40 4.55 29.99
C ILE A 178 2.84 3.33 30.81
N GLU A 179 1.99 2.83 31.71
CA GLU A 179 2.31 1.67 32.55
C GLU A 179 2.52 0.39 31.72
N SER A 180 1.68 0.18 30.71
CA SER A 180 1.84 -0.94 29.78
C SER A 180 3.17 -0.87 29.02
N ALA A 181 3.55 0.32 28.55
CA ALA A 181 4.84 0.54 27.90
C ALA A 181 6.01 0.21 28.84
N LEU A 182 5.98 0.69 30.08
CA LEU A 182 7.05 0.46 31.06
C LEU A 182 7.20 -1.01 31.42
N SER A 183 6.10 -1.76 31.51
CA SER A 183 6.15 -3.20 31.71
C SER A 183 6.76 -3.90 30.48
N TYR A 184 6.30 -3.53 29.29
CA TYR A 184 6.68 -4.17 28.04
C TYR A 184 8.17 -3.96 27.68
N PHE A 185 8.69 -2.74 27.83
CA PHE A 185 10.07 -2.39 27.48
C PHE A 185 11.12 -2.86 28.53
N LYS A 186 10.74 -3.68 29.52
CA LYS A 186 11.68 -4.42 30.37
C LYS A 186 12.27 -5.64 29.64
N GLU A 187 11.48 -6.28 28.78
CA GLU A 187 11.85 -7.51 28.07
C GLU A 187 11.92 -7.35 26.54
N SER A 188 11.41 -6.22 26.02
CA SER A 188 11.33 -5.95 24.58
C SER A 188 12.00 -4.61 24.21
N ASN A 189 12.54 -4.55 23.00
CA ASN A 189 13.22 -3.34 22.47
C ASN A 189 12.40 -2.61 21.39
N ARG A 190 11.32 -3.20 20.89
CA ARG A 190 10.46 -2.66 19.83
C ARG A 190 9.02 -2.90 20.25
N GLY A 191 8.15 -1.89 20.15
CA GLY A 191 6.74 -2.03 20.50
C GLY A 191 5.85 -1.01 19.81
N GLN A 192 4.57 -1.35 19.68
CA GLN A 192 3.58 -0.51 19.00
C GLN A 192 2.60 0.14 19.99
N LEU A 193 2.35 1.44 19.79
CA LEU A 193 1.32 2.23 20.45
C LEU A 193 0.21 2.56 19.45
N ILE A 194 -0.91 1.85 19.55
CA ILE A 194 -2.03 2.03 18.62
C ILE A 194 -3.12 2.83 19.33
N LEU A 195 -3.33 4.07 18.89
CA LEU A 195 -4.26 4.99 19.52
C LEU A 195 -5.04 5.80 18.46
N PRO A 196 -6.34 6.06 18.64
CA PRO A 196 -7.13 6.88 17.72
C PRO A 196 -6.59 8.31 17.58
N CYS A 197 -6.99 9.01 16.53
CA CYS A 197 -6.66 10.44 16.41
C CYS A 197 -7.38 11.25 17.50
N GLY A 198 -6.69 12.21 18.11
CA GLY A 198 -7.25 13.08 19.15
C GLY A 198 -7.08 12.61 20.61
N THR A 199 -6.52 11.43 20.87
CA THR A 199 -6.34 10.89 22.24
C THR A 199 -5.02 11.27 22.94
N GLY A 200 -4.20 12.11 22.28
CA GLY A 200 -2.95 12.62 22.85
C GLY A 200 -1.71 11.73 22.64
N LYS A 201 -1.64 10.99 21.52
CA LYS A 201 -0.49 10.14 21.14
C LYS A 201 0.88 10.78 21.41
N THR A 202 1.08 12.01 20.97
CA THR A 202 2.34 12.76 21.10
C THR A 202 2.75 12.96 22.57
N LEU A 203 1.80 13.26 23.45
CA LEU A 203 2.05 13.43 24.90
C LEU A 203 2.30 12.09 25.59
N VAL A 204 1.54 11.05 25.24
CA VAL A 204 1.78 9.68 25.74
C VAL A 204 3.18 9.20 25.39
N ALA A 205 3.61 9.38 24.15
CA ALA A 205 4.95 9.01 23.71
C ALA A 205 6.04 9.80 24.43
N MET A 206 5.81 11.10 24.70
CA MET A 206 6.70 11.93 25.53
C MET A 206 6.83 11.33 26.94
N TRP A 207 5.73 11.16 27.68
CA TRP A 207 5.78 10.63 29.04
C TRP A 207 6.35 9.20 29.11
N ILE A 208 6.15 8.38 28.08
CA ILE A 208 6.81 7.07 27.98
C ILE A 208 8.33 7.25 27.85
N ALA A 209 8.80 8.12 26.94
CA ALA A 209 10.24 8.37 26.77
C ALA A 209 10.88 8.93 28.04
N GLU A 210 10.19 9.81 28.76
CA GLU A 210 10.64 10.33 30.06
C GLU A 210 10.88 9.23 31.08
N LYS A 211 9.91 8.32 31.23
CA LYS A 211 9.98 7.25 32.22
C LYS A 211 10.88 6.09 31.80
N ILE A 212 11.06 5.87 30.49
CA ILE A 212 12.07 4.93 29.97
C ILE A 212 13.49 5.47 30.26
N GLY A 213 13.66 6.79 30.21
CA GLY A 213 14.93 7.48 30.41
C GLY A 213 15.85 7.39 29.18
N GLY A 214 17.03 7.99 29.32
CA GLY A 214 18.05 8.07 28.27
C GLY A 214 18.54 9.50 28.04
N ASN A 215 19.76 9.62 27.53
CA ASN A 215 20.39 10.90 27.25
C ASN A 215 20.17 11.31 25.79
N ARG A 216 19.83 10.37 24.90
CA ARG A 216 19.65 10.64 23.47
C ARG A 216 18.33 10.07 22.96
N ILE A 217 17.43 10.96 22.56
CA ILE A 217 16.09 10.62 22.06
C ILE A 217 15.99 11.00 20.58
N LEU A 218 15.48 10.08 19.76
CA LEU A 218 15.15 10.32 18.36
C LEU A 218 13.63 10.40 18.17
N ILE A 219 13.14 11.39 17.44
CA ILE A 219 11.72 11.50 17.07
C ILE A 219 11.61 11.58 15.56
N MET A 220 10.96 10.60 14.95
CA MET A 220 10.72 10.51 13.51
C MET A 220 9.28 10.92 13.19
N VAL A 221 9.11 11.86 12.25
CA VAL A 221 7.80 12.40 11.84
C VAL A 221 7.67 12.48 10.30
N PRO A 222 6.44 12.44 9.73
CA PRO A 222 6.22 12.48 8.28
C PRO A 222 6.37 13.85 7.63
N SER A 223 6.21 14.96 8.35
CA SER A 223 6.22 16.32 7.79
C SER A 223 6.91 17.33 8.71
N LEU A 224 7.24 18.51 8.16
CA LEU A 224 7.88 19.61 8.89
C LEU A 224 6.89 20.29 9.85
N SER A 225 5.62 20.42 9.45
CA SER A 225 4.60 20.99 10.34
C SER A 225 4.36 20.11 11.58
N LEU A 226 4.34 18.78 11.42
CA LEU A 226 4.24 17.87 12.57
C LEU A 226 5.50 17.92 13.45
N MET A 227 6.67 18.19 12.87
CA MET A 227 7.91 18.40 13.62
C MET A 227 7.81 19.61 14.55
N SER A 228 7.44 20.78 14.03
CA SER A 228 7.27 22.00 14.84
C SER A 228 6.22 21.79 15.93
N GLN A 229 5.08 21.15 15.59
CA GLN A 229 4.04 20.84 16.58
C GLN A 229 4.54 19.89 17.68
N THR A 230 5.27 18.84 17.32
CA THR A 230 5.81 17.86 18.28
C THR A 230 6.82 18.53 19.22
N LEU A 231 7.74 19.33 18.68
CA LEU A 231 8.71 20.07 19.47
C LEU A 231 8.02 21.03 20.45
N ARG A 232 7.00 21.77 20.01
CA ARG A 232 6.25 22.70 20.86
C ARG A 232 5.56 21.99 22.03
N GLU A 233 4.82 20.92 21.74
CA GLU A 233 4.13 20.14 22.78
C GLU A 233 5.13 19.51 23.76
N TRP A 234 6.26 18.99 23.26
CA TRP A 234 7.30 18.42 24.11
C TRP A 234 7.98 19.48 24.98
N ALA A 235 8.39 20.60 24.40
CA ALA A 235 9.08 21.66 25.12
C ALA A 235 8.22 22.28 26.24
N ALA A 236 6.91 22.41 26.00
CA ALA A 236 5.95 22.90 26.97
C ALA A 236 5.75 21.93 28.15
N ASN A 237 5.61 20.63 27.86
CA ASN A 237 5.11 19.66 28.85
C ASN A 237 6.18 18.78 29.47
N THR A 238 7.38 18.68 28.88
CA THR A 238 8.36 17.70 29.33
C THR A 238 8.94 18.02 30.72
N SER A 239 9.25 16.96 31.46
CA SER A 239 10.01 17.02 32.70
C SER A 239 11.53 16.99 32.48
N LEU A 240 12.01 16.69 31.26
CA LEU A 240 13.42 16.51 30.91
C LEU A 240 14.25 17.81 30.81
N LYS A 241 13.94 18.84 31.60
CA LYS A 241 14.63 20.14 31.54
C LYS A 241 15.89 20.15 32.43
N PRO A 242 16.99 20.80 32.02
CA PRO A 242 17.23 21.35 30.67
C PRO A 242 17.47 20.23 29.63
N PHE A 243 17.10 20.49 28.37
CA PHE A 243 17.46 19.63 27.24
C PHE A 243 17.91 20.50 26.07
N ARG A 244 18.63 19.90 25.13
CA ARG A 244 18.93 20.51 23.83
C ARG A 244 18.25 19.72 22.73
N TYR A 245 17.92 20.38 21.63
CA TYR A 245 17.33 19.72 20.47
C TYR A 245 17.97 20.16 19.16
N LEU A 246 17.77 19.34 18.14
CA LEU A 246 18.10 19.65 16.76
C LEU A 246 16.99 19.11 15.85
N CYS A 247 16.62 19.89 14.83
CA CYS A 247 15.64 19.47 13.83
C CYS A 247 16.35 19.17 12.49
N LEU A 248 16.23 17.93 12.02
CA LEU A 248 16.85 17.42 10.80
C LEU A 248 15.82 17.26 9.68
N CYS A 249 16.13 17.85 8.54
CA CYS A 249 15.32 17.81 7.33
C CYS A 249 16.19 17.51 6.10
N SER A 250 15.58 17.08 5.01
CA SER A 250 16.26 16.88 3.72
C SER A 250 15.54 17.73 2.71
N ASP A 251 16.26 18.66 2.08
CA ASP A 251 15.74 19.62 1.12
C ASP A 251 15.45 18.95 -0.23
N THR A 252 14.43 18.09 -0.22
CA THR A 252 13.82 17.57 -1.42
C THR A 252 12.33 17.83 -1.31
N THR A 253 11.86 18.82 -2.07
CA THR A 253 10.45 19.07 -2.44
C THR A 253 9.84 17.90 -3.24
N VAL A 254 10.22 16.66 -2.92
CA VAL A 254 10.00 15.45 -3.72
C VAL A 254 9.11 14.49 -2.93
N ASP A 255 7.85 14.48 -3.36
CA ASP A 255 6.91 13.36 -3.36
C ASP A 255 6.52 12.79 -1.98
N LEU A 256 5.91 13.63 -1.13
CA LEU A 256 5.00 13.20 -0.08
C LEU A 256 3.66 12.68 -0.66
N GLY A 257 3.72 11.78 -1.64
CA GLY A 257 2.55 11.42 -2.45
C GLY A 257 1.91 12.63 -3.13
N LYS A 258 0.89 12.38 -3.95
CA LYS A 258 0.26 13.44 -4.77
C LYS A 258 -0.60 14.43 -3.95
N ASP A 259 -0.73 14.25 -2.63
CA ASP A 259 -1.80 14.83 -1.81
C ASP A 259 -1.35 15.59 -0.54
N SER A 260 -0.04 15.75 -0.27
CA SER A 260 0.45 16.55 0.87
C SER A 260 0.76 18.01 0.50
N PRO A 261 0.58 18.97 1.44
CA PRO A 261 0.95 20.37 1.23
C PRO A 261 2.47 20.52 1.04
N VAL A 262 2.90 21.46 0.20
CA VAL A 262 4.32 21.75 -0.03
C VAL A 262 4.80 22.61 1.15
N GLU A 263 5.64 22.03 2.00
CA GLU A 263 6.23 22.73 3.15
C GLU A 263 7.67 23.12 2.82
N HIS A 264 8.01 24.39 3.00
CA HIS A 264 9.35 24.91 2.76
C HIS A 264 10.11 25.13 4.05
N LEU A 265 11.43 24.86 4.04
CA LEU A 265 12.29 25.00 5.23
C LEU A 265 12.29 26.41 5.82
N TYR A 266 12.21 27.45 4.97
CA TYR A 266 12.21 28.84 5.40
C TYR A 266 10.92 29.25 6.14
N GLU A 267 9.85 28.45 6.08
CA GLU A 267 8.60 28.71 6.82
C GLU A 267 8.65 28.21 8.28
N MET A 268 9.74 27.55 8.67
CA MET A 268 9.89 27.01 10.01
C MET A 268 10.16 28.11 11.04
N ASP A 269 9.42 28.05 12.14
CA ASP A 269 9.57 28.89 13.33
C ASP A 269 10.71 28.44 14.25
N VAL A 270 11.29 27.27 13.96
CA VAL A 270 12.36 26.64 14.73
C VAL A 270 13.60 26.40 13.87
N PRO A 271 14.80 26.33 14.47
CA PRO A 271 16.02 26.04 13.73
C PRO A 271 16.01 24.65 13.10
N VAL A 272 16.22 24.56 11.79
CA VAL A 272 16.24 23.32 11.01
C VAL A 272 17.54 23.19 10.21
N THR A 273 18.13 22.00 10.17
CA THR A 273 19.36 21.76 9.40
C THR A 273 19.22 20.58 8.45
N THR A 274 19.96 20.63 7.35
CA THR A 274 20.15 19.54 6.39
C THR A 274 21.59 19.00 6.42
N ASP A 275 22.46 19.56 7.25
CA ASP A 275 23.90 19.30 7.26
C ASP A 275 24.24 18.10 8.16
N THR A 276 24.87 17.08 7.58
CA THR A 276 25.33 15.89 8.30
C THR A 276 26.40 16.20 9.34
N GLY A 277 27.25 17.20 9.09
CA GLY A 277 28.30 17.66 10.00
C GLY A 277 27.72 18.24 11.29
N VAL A 278 26.73 19.13 11.17
CA VAL A 278 26.02 19.75 12.32
C VAL A 278 25.33 18.67 13.16
N VAL A 279 24.69 17.69 12.53
CA VAL A 279 24.05 16.58 13.25
C VAL A 279 25.10 15.70 13.94
N SER A 280 26.22 15.42 13.27
CA SER A 280 27.31 14.61 13.85
C SER A 280 27.93 15.28 15.06
N GLU A 281 28.21 16.59 14.98
CA GLU A 281 28.72 17.40 16.08
C GLU A 281 27.73 17.43 17.25
N PHE A 282 26.44 17.66 16.96
CA PHE A 282 25.38 17.59 17.97
C PHE A 282 25.40 16.25 18.70
N LEU A 283 25.53 15.12 18.00
CA LEU A 283 25.52 13.80 18.62
C LEU A 283 26.80 13.45 19.40
N LYS A 284 27.98 13.93 18.93
CA LYS A 284 29.30 13.62 19.53
C LYS A 284 29.52 14.27 20.87
N ASN A 285 28.97 15.47 21.11
CA ASN A 285 29.12 16.16 22.39
C ASN A 285 28.61 15.27 23.53
N GLU A 286 29.47 14.99 24.52
CA GLU A 286 29.10 14.16 25.68
C GLU A 286 27.97 14.85 26.46
N PRO A 287 26.80 14.20 26.61
CA PRO A 287 25.62 14.88 27.12
C PRO A 287 25.68 14.96 28.65
N SER A 288 26.10 16.12 29.19
CA SER A 288 25.68 16.57 30.53
C SER A 288 24.19 16.94 30.57
N ILE A 289 23.55 17.03 29.40
CA ILE A 289 22.18 17.47 29.15
C ILE A 289 21.53 16.57 28.11
N ILE A 290 20.21 16.30 28.27
CA ILE A 290 19.46 15.43 27.37
C ILE A 290 19.42 16.01 25.96
N SER A 291 19.60 15.15 24.96
CA SER A 291 19.69 15.50 23.54
C SER A 291 18.53 14.89 22.75
N ILE A 292 17.69 15.73 22.15
CA ILE A 292 16.53 15.31 21.37
C ILE A 292 16.76 15.65 19.89
N LEU A 293 16.87 14.63 19.04
CA LEU A 293 16.94 14.82 17.59
C LEU A 293 15.55 14.58 16.98
N LEU A 294 14.95 15.60 16.38
CA LEU A 294 13.73 15.44 15.59
C LEU A 294 14.12 15.33 14.12
N SER A 295 13.59 14.35 13.41
CA SER A 295 13.91 14.13 11.99
C SER A 295 12.67 13.79 11.20
N THR A 296 12.59 14.28 9.96
CA THR A 296 11.60 13.73 9.01
C THR A 296 12.04 12.33 8.54
N TYR A 297 11.09 11.49 8.13
CA TYR A 297 11.41 10.17 7.56
C TYR A 297 12.26 10.25 6.28
N GLN A 298 12.07 11.29 5.48
CA GLN A 298 12.79 11.58 4.25
C GLN A 298 14.28 11.79 4.52
N SER A 299 14.60 12.35 5.69
CA SER A 299 15.96 12.59 6.14
C SER A 299 16.65 11.35 6.71
N SER A 300 16.03 10.16 6.67
CA SER A 300 16.62 8.93 7.19
C SER A 300 18.01 8.62 6.62
N LYS A 301 18.27 9.00 5.35
CA LYS A 301 19.61 8.86 4.75
C LYS A 301 20.64 9.77 5.42
N VAL A 302 20.31 11.06 5.56
CA VAL A 302 21.15 12.08 6.21
C VAL A 302 21.40 11.70 7.67
N LEU A 303 20.35 11.27 8.37
CA LEU A 303 20.42 10.74 9.73
C LEU A 303 21.38 9.55 9.84
N THR A 304 21.24 8.57 8.96
CA THR A 304 22.09 7.36 8.95
C THR A 304 23.56 7.72 8.75
N GLU A 305 23.86 8.65 7.85
CA GLU A 305 25.21 9.12 7.60
C GLU A 305 25.79 9.85 8.83
N ALA A 306 25.03 10.80 9.40
CA ALA A 306 25.46 11.55 10.57
C ALA A 306 25.70 10.65 11.80
N VAL A 307 24.82 9.68 12.04
CA VAL A 307 24.94 8.69 13.12
C VAL A 307 26.17 7.82 12.95
N LYS A 308 26.44 7.34 11.72
CA LYS A 308 27.67 6.57 11.41
C LYS A 308 28.93 7.40 11.63
N ASN A 309 28.92 8.67 11.23
CA ASN A 309 30.03 9.60 11.43
C ASN A 309 30.24 9.96 12.91
N ALA A 310 29.17 9.96 13.69
CA ALA A 310 29.21 10.20 15.13
C ALA A 310 29.68 8.96 15.91
N GLY A 311 29.32 7.75 15.47
CA GLY A 311 29.60 6.51 16.20
C GLY A 311 28.76 6.39 17.48
N ILE A 312 27.53 6.91 17.47
CA ILE A 312 26.67 7.08 18.64
C ILE A 312 25.37 6.28 18.51
N ASP A 313 24.89 5.74 19.63
CA ASP A 313 23.59 5.08 19.76
C ASP A 313 22.53 6.00 20.37
N PHE A 314 21.26 5.78 20.02
CA PHE A 314 20.11 6.39 20.70
C PHE A 314 19.55 5.45 21.78
N ASP A 315 19.08 6.04 22.88
CA ASP A 315 18.45 5.27 23.97
C ASP A 315 17.00 4.94 23.64
N THR A 316 16.27 5.93 23.13
CA THR A 316 14.85 5.78 22.77
C THR A 316 14.59 6.47 21.43
N ALA A 317 13.79 5.83 20.58
CA ALA A 317 13.24 6.46 19.38
C ALA A 317 11.72 6.31 19.31
N ILE A 318 11.07 7.38 18.88
CA ILE A 318 9.63 7.43 18.61
C ILE A 318 9.44 7.60 17.11
N PHE A 319 8.58 6.76 16.54
CA PHE A 319 8.22 6.76 15.12
C PHE A 319 6.73 7.10 15.00
N ASP A 320 6.42 8.35 14.68
CA ASP A 320 5.04 8.81 14.50
C ASP A 320 4.50 8.50 13.10
N GLU A 321 3.22 8.17 13.01
CA GLU A 321 2.58 7.70 11.77
C GLU A 321 3.35 6.55 11.10
N ALA A 322 3.80 5.59 11.93
CA ALA A 322 4.63 4.46 11.53
C ALA A 322 4.01 3.55 10.46
N HIS A 323 2.70 3.64 10.18
CA HIS A 323 2.09 2.91 9.07
C HIS A 323 2.71 3.30 7.70
N ARG A 324 3.27 4.52 7.59
CA ARG A 324 3.96 5.03 6.38
C ARG A 324 5.25 4.28 6.05
N THR A 325 5.77 3.50 6.99
CA THR A 325 7.02 2.72 6.80
C THR A 325 6.74 1.30 6.30
N THR A 326 5.49 0.99 5.97
CA THR A 326 5.07 -0.32 5.43
C THR A 326 4.95 -0.27 3.90
N GLY A 327 5.31 -1.35 3.18
CA GLY A 327 5.15 -1.48 1.72
C GLY A 327 6.44 -1.67 0.90
N SER A 328 6.30 -1.91 -0.41
CA SER A 328 7.40 -2.29 -1.32
C SER A 328 8.20 -1.13 -1.93
N ASP A 329 7.69 0.11 -1.91
CA ASP A 329 8.34 1.31 -2.51
C ASP A 329 9.04 2.21 -1.45
N VAL A 330 9.39 1.66 -0.29
CA VAL A 330 9.68 2.42 0.96
C VAL A 330 11.20 2.58 1.23
N GLY A 331 12.04 2.44 0.21
CA GLY A 331 13.50 2.23 0.36
C GLY A 331 14.24 3.23 1.25
N VAL A 332 13.86 4.52 1.25
CA VAL A 332 14.49 5.56 2.08
C VAL A 332 13.90 5.63 3.49
N TRP A 333 12.59 5.42 3.63
CA TRP A 333 11.84 5.61 4.88
C TRP A 333 12.15 4.52 5.94
N ASN A 334 12.58 3.34 5.50
CA ASN A 334 12.93 2.23 6.40
C ASN A 334 14.37 2.29 6.92
N MET A 335 15.21 3.19 6.42
CA MET A 335 16.63 3.20 6.80
C MET A 335 16.80 3.43 8.30
N ALA A 336 16.06 4.36 8.92
CA ALA A 336 16.16 4.65 10.35
C ALA A 336 15.61 3.53 11.26
N ILE A 337 14.81 2.61 10.72
CA ILE A 337 14.20 1.50 11.49
C ILE A 337 15.17 0.33 11.65
N ASP A 338 16.07 0.14 10.67
CA ASP A 338 17.06 -0.93 10.67
C ASP A 338 18.20 -0.61 11.64
N ASP A 339 18.42 -1.51 12.60
CA ASP A 339 19.51 -1.44 13.60
C ASP A 339 20.90 -1.30 12.95
N LYS A 340 21.09 -1.79 11.72
CA LYS A 340 22.36 -1.68 10.99
C LYS A 340 22.67 -0.25 10.52
N ASN A 341 21.65 0.59 10.41
CA ASN A 341 21.77 1.96 9.93
C ASN A 341 21.77 2.94 11.10
N VAL A 342 20.79 2.81 12.00
CA VAL A 342 20.66 3.65 13.20
C VAL A 342 20.44 2.73 14.39
N SER A 343 21.45 2.64 15.25
CA SER A 343 21.42 1.83 16.47
C SER A 343 20.59 2.54 17.55
N ILE A 344 19.51 1.88 17.98
CA ILE A 344 18.53 2.42 18.94
C ILE A 344 18.15 1.32 19.92
N LYS A 345 18.26 1.57 21.23
CA LYS A 345 17.95 0.57 22.27
C LYS A 345 16.46 0.26 22.36
N LYS A 346 15.59 1.28 22.38
CA LYS A 346 14.12 1.13 22.47
C LYS A 346 13.39 1.91 21.37
N ARG A 347 12.47 1.26 20.65
CA ARG A 347 11.67 1.87 19.58
C ARG A 347 10.19 1.77 19.86
N ILE A 348 9.52 2.93 19.82
CA ILE A 348 8.07 3.06 19.97
C ILE A 348 7.52 3.45 18.60
N PHE A 349 6.71 2.58 18.02
CA PHE A 349 6.00 2.84 16.75
C PHE A 349 4.57 3.23 17.06
N MET A 350 4.16 4.44 16.69
CA MET A 350 2.82 4.92 16.99
C MET A 350 2.00 5.19 15.73
N THR A 351 0.73 4.80 15.76
CA THR A 351 -0.21 5.09 14.67
C THR A 351 -1.66 4.91 15.12
N ALA A 352 -2.60 5.50 14.39
CA ALA A 352 -4.01 5.13 14.47
C ALA A 352 -4.37 3.92 13.58
N THR A 353 -3.61 3.67 12.51
CA THR A 353 -4.01 2.76 11.44
C THR A 353 -2.93 1.70 11.14
N PRO A 354 -2.75 0.68 11.98
CA PRO A 354 -1.67 -0.31 11.83
C PRO A 354 -1.87 -1.24 10.62
N ARG A 355 -3.07 -1.32 10.06
CA ARG A 355 -3.45 -2.17 8.92
C ARG A 355 -4.29 -1.40 7.91
N ILE A 356 -3.99 -1.57 6.62
CA ILE A 356 -4.74 -0.96 5.51
C ILE A 356 -5.03 -2.03 4.46
N TYR A 357 -6.31 -2.16 4.10
CA TYR A 357 -6.80 -3.13 3.12
C TYR A 357 -6.93 -2.49 1.72
N ALA A 358 -6.82 -3.28 0.65
CA ALA A 358 -6.90 -2.79 -0.72
C ALA A 358 -8.32 -2.37 -1.13
N PRO A 359 -8.51 -1.19 -1.74
CA PRO A 359 -9.64 -0.96 -2.63
C PRO A 359 -9.54 -1.90 -3.84
N HIS A 360 -10.69 -2.32 -4.38
CA HIS A 360 -10.80 -3.29 -5.46
C HIS A 360 -9.99 -2.95 -6.73
N ILE A 361 -8.76 -3.47 -6.87
CA ILE A 361 -7.99 -3.33 -8.13
C ILE A 361 -8.27 -4.48 -9.14
N SER A 362 -9.07 -5.52 -8.82
CA SER A 362 -9.58 -6.43 -9.86
C SER A 362 -10.74 -7.32 -9.42
N LYS A 363 -11.50 -7.85 -10.39
CA LYS A 363 -12.53 -8.92 -10.21
C LYS A 363 -12.00 -10.18 -9.50
N LYS A 364 -10.69 -10.42 -9.52
CA LYS A 364 -10.00 -11.53 -8.79
C LYS A 364 -9.69 -11.20 -7.32
N ALA A 365 -9.75 -9.93 -6.92
CA ALA A 365 -9.55 -9.50 -5.54
C ALA A 365 -10.83 -9.55 -4.69
N LYS A 366 -12.03 -9.66 -5.31
CA LYS A 366 -13.31 -9.85 -4.59
C LYS A 366 -13.34 -11.10 -3.69
N GLU A 367 -12.44 -12.07 -3.93
CA GLU A 367 -12.35 -13.32 -3.17
C GLU A 367 -11.21 -13.34 -2.14
N LYS A 368 -10.34 -12.31 -2.12
CA LYS A 368 -9.20 -12.26 -1.20
C LYS A 368 -9.15 -10.89 -0.53
N ASP A 369 -9.32 -10.86 0.79
CA ASP A 369 -8.97 -9.72 1.63
C ASP A 369 -7.47 -9.41 1.42
N ILE A 370 -7.13 -8.57 0.44
CA ILE A 370 -5.73 -8.20 0.17
C ILE A 370 -5.36 -7.06 1.11
N LEU A 371 -4.57 -7.38 2.13
CA LEU A 371 -3.88 -6.42 2.98
C LEU A 371 -2.82 -5.69 2.13
N LEU A 372 -2.94 -4.36 1.96
CA LEU A 372 -1.97 -3.55 1.22
C LEU A 372 -0.74 -3.23 2.08
N TYR A 373 -1.01 -2.78 3.30
CA TYR A 373 -0.01 -2.24 4.23
C TYR A 373 -0.32 -2.77 5.63
N SER A 374 0.70 -3.23 6.34
CA SER A 374 0.53 -3.78 7.68
C SER A 374 1.81 -3.69 8.51
N MET A 375 1.62 -3.34 9.78
CA MET A 375 2.63 -3.39 10.84
C MET A 375 2.64 -4.71 11.62
N ASP A 376 2.02 -5.79 11.09
CA ASP A 376 1.95 -7.10 11.75
C ASP A 376 3.31 -7.82 11.87
N ASP A 377 4.35 -7.32 11.20
CA ASP A 377 5.71 -7.86 11.31
C ASP A 377 6.32 -7.49 12.67
N ASN A 378 6.17 -8.41 13.62
CA ASN A 378 6.70 -8.27 14.98
C ASN A 378 8.24 -8.20 15.03
N GLU A 379 8.97 -8.65 13.99
CA GLU A 379 10.44 -8.50 13.96
C GLU A 379 10.83 -7.05 13.69
N ILE A 380 10.05 -6.33 12.86
CA ILE A 380 10.31 -4.93 12.51
C ILE A 380 9.73 -3.98 13.56
N TYR A 381 8.46 -4.19 13.94
CA TYR A 381 7.69 -3.22 14.73
C TYR A 381 7.51 -3.62 16.20
N GLY A 382 7.82 -4.86 16.57
CA GLY A 382 7.47 -5.41 17.87
C GLY A 382 5.96 -5.65 18.01
N LYS A 383 5.51 -6.10 19.19
CA LYS A 383 4.09 -6.33 19.45
C LYS A 383 3.41 -5.02 19.91
N PRO A 384 2.10 -4.85 19.69
CA PRO A 384 1.34 -3.83 20.37
C PRO A 384 1.44 -4.00 21.88
N PHE A 385 1.97 -3.00 22.57
CA PHE A 385 1.96 -2.96 24.04
C PHE A 385 0.71 -2.26 24.56
N TYR A 386 0.12 -1.35 23.77
CA TYR A 386 -1.16 -0.74 24.07
C TYR A 386 -1.91 -0.46 22.78
N GLU A 387 -3.18 -0.88 22.74
CA GLU A 387 -4.08 -0.69 21.60
C GLU A 387 -5.43 -0.22 22.12
N MET A 388 -5.94 0.87 21.54
CA MET A 388 -7.29 1.35 21.77
C MET A 388 -7.98 1.59 20.44
N THR A 389 -9.17 1.02 20.27
CA THR A 389 -9.99 1.21 19.06
C THR A 389 -10.81 2.50 19.15
N PHE A 390 -11.38 2.94 18.02
CA PHE A 390 -12.30 4.09 18.04
C PHE A 390 -13.52 3.82 18.92
N GLY A 391 -14.09 2.61 18.86
CA GLY A 391 -15.23 2.22 19.69
C GLY A 391 -14.92 2.37 21.19
N GLN A 392 -13.77 1.86 21.64
CA GLN A 392 -13.34 2.00 23.04
C GLN A 392 -13.10 3.46 23.44
N ALA A 393 -12.55 4.28 22.54
CA ALA A 393 -12.34 5.71 22.80
C ALA A 393 -13.68 6.48 22.90
N ILE A 394 -14.69 6.10 22.13
CA ILE A 394 -16.04 6.66 22.19
C ILE A 394 -16.73 6.25 23.50
N GLU A 395 -16.65 4.97 23.88
CA GLU A 395 -17.19 4.46 25.15
C GLU A 395 -16.55 5.12 26.36
N LYS A 396 -15.23 5.36 26.32
CA LYS A 396 -14.48 6.11 27.35
C LYS A 396 -14.68 7.64 27.24
N ASN A 397 -15.56 8.11 26.36
CA ASN A 397 -15.90 9.52 26.18
C ASN A 397 -14.69 10.42 25.82
N LEU A 398 -13.66 9.84 25.17
CA LEU A 398 -12.43 10.53 24.75
C LEU A 398 -12.57 11.22 23.38
N ILE A 399 -13.42 10.68 22.51
CA ILE A 399 -13.77 11.24 21.21
C ILE A 399 -15.30 11.23 21.05
N THR A 400 -15.81 12.01 20.10
CA THR A 400 -17.24 12.07 19.79
C THR A 400 -17.64 10.94 18.84
N ASP A 401 -18.81 10.34 19.05
CA ASP A 401 -19.34 9.31 18.14
C ASP A 401 -19.75 9.90 16.78
N TYR A 402 -19.85 9.06 15.75
CA TYR A 402 -20.06 9.51 14.38
C TYR A 402 -21.30 8.90 13.70
N LYS A 403 -21.72 9.56 12.62
CA LYS A 403 -22.71 9.10 11.65
C LYS A 403 -22.24 9.35 10.23
N VAL A 404 -22.26 8.32 9.37
CA VAL A 404 -22.02 8.44 7.94
C VAL A 404 -23.34 8.79 7.26
N VAL A 405 -23.37 9.93 6.58
CA VAL A 405 -24.56 10.45 5.90
C VAL A 405 -24.31 10.47 4.40
N ILE A 406 -25.06 9.66 3.67
CA ILE A 406 -25.02 9.55 2.22
C ILE A 406 -26.24 10.28 1.68
N ILE A 407 -26.04 11.42 1.03
CA ILE A 407 -27.14 12.20 0.48
C ILE A 407 -27.22 11.96 -1.01
N CYS A 408 -28.35 11.40 -1.43
CA CYS A 408 -28.68 11.18 -2.82
C CYS A 408 -29.35 12.44 -3.40
N VAL A 409 -28.89 12.90 -4.56
CA VAL A 409 -29.52 13.99 -5.31
C VAL A 409 -29.83 13.51 -6.71
N THR A 410 -31.05 13.77 -7.18
CA THR A 410 -31.45 13.36 -8.54
C THR A 410 -31.24 14.47 -9.56
N ASP A 411 -31.04 14.08 -10.83
CA ASP A 411 -30.94 15.03 -11.95
C ASP A 411 -32.18 15.91 -12.10
N ARG A 412 -33.35 15.42 -11.68
CA ARG A 412 -34.59 16.20 -11.69
C ARG A 412 -34.54 17.30 -10.64
N GLU A 413 -34.16 16.99 -9.40
CA GLU A 413 -34.02 17.99 -8.34
C GLU A 413 -33.03 19.08 -8.73
N VAL A 414 -31.92 18.70 -9.36
CA VAL A 414 -30.94 19.64 -9.92
C VAL A 414 -31.58 20.53 -10.98
N ARG A 415 -32.33 19.95 -11.93
CA ARG A 415 -33.03 20.72 -12.96
C ARG A 415 -34.08 21.66 -12.40
N GLU A 416 -34.84 21.24 -11.39
CA GLU A 416 -35.87 22.08 -10.74
C GLU A 416 -35.24 23.30 -10.05
N ILE A 417 -34.14 23.13 -9.32
CA ILE A 417 -33.40 24.24 -8.68
C ILE A 417 -32.82 25.19 -9.75
N ILE A 418 -32.26 24.64 -10.82
CA ILE A 418 -31.75 25.44 -11.95
C ILE A 418 -32.87 26.24 -12.63
N GLN A 419 -34.03 25.63 -12.86
CA GLN A 419 -35.18 26.29 -13.49
C GLN A 419 -35.78 27.42 -12.64
N GLN A 420 -35.73 27.29 -11.31
CA GLN A 420 -36.17 28.31 -10.37
C GLN A 420 -35.22 29.52 -10.27
N GLY A 421 -33.97 29.39 -10.77
CA GLY A 421 -32.89 30.36 -10.58
C GLY A 421 -32.71 31.46 -11.64
N GLY A 422 -33.29 31.32 -12.85
CA GLY A 422 -33.21 32.32 -13.92
C GLY A 422 -31.80 32.52 -14.53
N GLU A 423 -31.67 32.21 -15.82
CA GLU A 423 -30.47 32.27 -16.67
C GLU A 423 -29.35 31.24 -16.40
N VAL A 424 -29.38 30.16 -17.19
CA VAL A 424 -28.19 29.34 -17.47
C VAL A 424 -27.77 29.59 -18.91
N THR A 425 -26.65 30.28 -19.10
CA THR A 425 -25.94 30.34 -20.39
C THR A 425 -25.69 28.93 -20.92
N THR A 426 -26.40 28.59 -22.00
CA THR A 426 -26.23 27.39 -22.81
C THR A 426 -24.97 27.54 -23.67
N ASP A 427 -23.82 27.25 -23.09
CA ASP A 427 -22.60 26.97 -23.86
C ASP A 427 -22.30 25.47 -23.72
N ASP A 428 -22.26 24.76 -24.85
CA ASP A 428 -22.15 23.30 -24.97
C ASP A 428 -20.82 22.70 -24.46
N SER A 429 -19.97 23.50 -23.80
CA SER A 429 -18.68 23.07 -23.23
C SER A 429 -18.74 22.67 -21.74
N LYS A 430 -19.94 22.57 -21.13
CA LYS A 430 -20.17 22.53 -19.66
C LYS A 430 -20.73 21.21 -19.09
N GLU A 431 -20.41 20.05 -19.65
CA GLU A 431 -20.77 18.76 -19.01
C GLU A 431 -20.17 18.59 -17.59
N TRP A 432 -19.16 19.39 -17.25
CA TRP A 432 -18.51 19.40 -15.94
C TRP A 432 -19.33 20.12 -14.84
N ASP A 433 -20.45 20.80 -15.18
CA ASP A 433 -21.20 21.65 -14.24
C ASP A 433 -22.33 20.96 -13.47
N ALA A 434 -23.10 20.08 -14.13
CA ALA A 434 -24.33 19.55 -13.52
C ALA A 434 -24.04 18.64 -12.31
N LYS A 435 -23.02 17.78 -12.39
CA LYS A 435 -22.63 16.89 -11.28
C LYS A 435 -21.98 17.66 -10.12
N ALA A 436 -21.18 18.68 -10.41
CA ALA A 436 -20.57 19.52 -9.38
C ALA A 436 -21.66 20.29 -8.60
N PHE A 437 -22.62 20.84 -9.32
CA PHE A 437 -23.80 21.49 -8.74
C PHE A 437 -24.66 20.52 -7.92
N ALA A 438 -24.90 19.31 -8.40
CA ALA A 438 -25.65 18.28 -7.66
C ALA A 438 -25.02 17.96 -6.29
N LYS A 439 -23.68 17.88 -6.22
CA LYS A 439 -22.95 17.66 -4.95
C LYS A 439 -23.07 18.86 -4.00
N GLN A 440 -23.15 20.08 -4.52
CA GLN A 440 -23.39 21.28 -3.72
C GLN A 440 -24.81 21.29 -3.16
N VAL A 441 -25.81 20.98 -3.98
CA VAL A 441 -27.20 20.80 -3.55
C VAL A 441 -27.30 19.74 -2.44
N ALA A 442 -26.58 18.63 -2.58
CA ALA A 442 -26.51 17.60 -1.55
C ALA A 442 -25.99 18.16 -0.21
N LEU A 443 -24.93 18.99 -0.26
CA LEU A 443 -24.40 19.62 0.96
C LEU A 443 -25.39 20.61 1.57
N VAL A 444 -26.08 21.43 0.77
CA VAL A 444 -27.10 22.37 1.27
C VAL A 444 -28.25 21.63 1.96
N LYS A 445 -28.70 20.51 1.39
CA LYS A 445 -29.66 19.61 2.04
C LYS A 445 -29.14 19.12 3.40
N ALA A 446 -27.86 18.73 3.48
CA ALA A 446 -27.24 18.30 4.74
C ALA A 446 -27.17 19.41 5.80
N LEU A 447 -26.77 20.62 5.40
CA LEU A 447 -26.69 21.79 6.29
C LEU A 447 -28.03 22.02 7.00
N ASN A 448 -29.14 21.90 6.26
CA ASN A 448 -30.49 22.06 6.81
C ASN A 448 -30.93 20.86 7.66
N ALA A 449 -30.70 19.63 7.18
CA ALA A 449 -31.20 18.42 7.83
C ALA A 449 -30.52 18.14 9.17
N TYR A 450 -29.24 18.51 9.32
CA TYR A 450 -28.44 18.19 10.51
C TYR A 450 -27.97 19.44 11.27
N ASN A 451 -28.40 20.64 10.87
CA ASN A 451 -28.02 21.93 11.48
C ASN A 451 -26.50 22.07 11.67
N LEU A 452 -25.74 21.77 10.61
CA LEU A 452 -24.29 21.73 10.62
C LEU A 452 -23.70 23.14 10.81
N LYS A 453 -22.68 23.27 11.67
CA LYS A 453 -22.04 24.55 11.99
C LYS A 453 -20.66 24.67 11.38
N LYS A 454 -19.83 23.63 11.49
CA LYS A 454 -18.42 23.65 11.08
C LYS A 454 -18.14 22.51 10.13
N VAL A 455 -17.95 22.83 8.86
CA VAL A 455 -17.84 21.85 7.77
C VAL A 455 -16.51 21.96 7.06
N PHE A 456 -15.81 20.84 6.92
CA PHE A 456 -14.69 20.70 5.98
C PHE A 456 -15.12 19.95 4.73
N THR A 457 -14.91 20.56 3.57
CA THR A 457 -15.14 19.92 2.27
C THR A 457 -13.81 19.54 1.64
N PHE A 458 -13.67 18.26 1.29
CA PHE A 458 -12.48 17.71 0.65
C PHE A 458 -12.72 17.53 -0.85
N HIS A 459 -11.82 18.10 -1.64
CA HIS A 459 -11.89 18.11 -3.10
C HIS A 459 -10.62 17.49 -3.70
N SER A 460 -10.73 16.99 -4.93
CA SER A 460 -9.63 16.33 -5.64
C SER A 460 -8.64 17.31 -6.29
N ARG A 461 -9.07 18.55 -6.55
CA ARG A 461 -8.30 19.58 -7.28
C ARG A 461 -8.43 20.96 -6.61
N VAL A 462 -7.32 21.69 -6.55
CA VAL A 462 -7.27 23.06 -5.97
C VAL A 462 -8.21 24.03 -6.69
N PRO A 463 -8.29 24.08 -8.03
CA PRO A 463 -9.24 24.97 -8.72
C PRO A 463 -10.70 24.68 -8.35
N SER A 464 -11.11 23.41 -8.27
CA SER A 464 -12.47 23.01 -7.88
C SER A 464 -12.79 23.43 -6.46
N ALA A 465 -11.88 23.18 -5.51
CA ALA A 465 -12.03 23.61 -4.13
C ALA A 465 -12.18 25.13 -4.01
N LYS A 466 -11.35 25.89 -4.74
CA LYS A 466 -11.40 27.35 -4.73
C LYS A 466 -12.71 27.87 -5.32
N ALA A 467 -13.09 27.39 -6.51
CA ALA A 467 -14.34 27.76 -7.17
C ALA A 467 -15.59 27.45 -6.33
N PHE A 468 -15.54 26.42 -5.47
CA PHE A 468 -16.64 26.06 -4.56
C PHE A 468 -16.98 27.16 -3.56
N THR A 469 -16.02 27.98 -3.13
CA THR A 469 -16.19 29.01 -2.09
C THR A 469 -16.09 30.45 -2.59
N GLN A 470 -15.60 30.66 -3.81
CA GLN A 470 -15.46 32.01 -4.36
C GLN A 470 -16.82 32.60 -4.79
N PRO A 471 -17.18 33.82 -4.34
CA PRO A 471 -18.46 34.45 -4.68
C PRO A 471 -18.69 34.62 -6.19
N ASP A 472 -17.62 34.95 -6.92
CA ASP A 472 -17.66 35.26 -8.35
C ASP A 472 -17.77 34.00 -9.24
N SER A 473 -17.77 32.82 -8.62
CA SER A 473 -17.98 31.55 -9.31
C SER A 473 -19.48 31.34 -9.58
N PRO A 474 -19.90 31.05 -10.82
CA PRO A 474 -21.31 30.82 -11.16
C PRO A 474 -21.95 29.66 -10.38
N TYR A 475 -21.13 28.83 -9.73
CA TYR A 475 -21.55 27.69 -8.91
C TYR A 475 -20.91 27.76 -7.53
N SER A 476 -20.80 28.95 -6.93
CA SER A 476 -20.38 29.07 -5.54
C SER A 476 -21.43 28.44 -4.62
N ILE A 477 -21.00 27.81 -3.52
CA ILE A 477 -21.94 27.23 -2.55
C ILE A 477 -22.91 28.29 -1.98
N LYS A 478 -22.51 29.57 -1.93
CA LYS A 478 -23.36 30.67 -1.50
C LYS A 478 -24.56 30.88 -2.43
N GLU A 479 -24.32 30.86 -3.74
CA GLU A 479 -25.40 30.96 -4.72
C GLU A 479 -26.30 29.73 -4.68
N VAL A 480 -25.73 28.53 -4.49
CA VAL A 480 -26.55 27.31 -4.35
C VAL A 480 -27.43 27.35 -3.09
N ILE A 481 -26.92 27.86 -1.96
CA ILE A 481 -27.70 28.03 -0.73
C ILE A 481 -28.91 28.96 -0.97
N LYS A 482 -28.69 30.06 -1.70
CA LYS A 482 -29.73 31.01 -2.08
C LYS A 482 -30.76 30.38 -3.03
N LEU A 483 -30.30 29.67 -4.06
CA LEU A 483 -31.15 29.03 -5.07
C LEU A 483 -31.97 27.86 -4.52
N ALA A 484 -31.41 27.08 -3.61
CA ALA A 484 -32.08 25.92 -3.03
C ALA A 484 -33.15 26.29 -1.97
N GLY A 485 -33.44 27.58 -1.74
CA GLY A 485 -34.48 28.04 -0.83
C GLY A 485 -34.28 27.60 0.61
N ALA A 486 -33.03 27.43 1.03
CA ALA A 486 -32.70 26.90 2.35
C ALA A 486 -33.07 27.92 3.45
N SER A 487 -33.68 27.48 4.55
CA SER A 487 -33.89 28.30 5.76
C SER A 487 -32.57 28.75 6.43
N THR A 488 -31.44 28.21 5.98
CA THR A 488 -30.09 28.67 6.31
C THR A 488 -29.63 29.88 5.48
N ALA A 489 -30.37 30.32 4.46
CA ALA A 489 -30.06 31.51 3.68
C ALA A 489 -30.09 32.80 4.52
N ASP A 490 -30.88 32.82 5.61
CA ASP A 490 -30.94 33.92 6.58
C ASP A 490 -29.81 33.87 7.64
N LYS A 491 -28.99 32.81 7.65
CA LYS A 491 -27.88 32.65 8.60
C LYS A 491 -26.57 33.17 8.02
N ASN A 492 -25.73 33.77 8.86
CA ASN A 492 -24.43 34.31 8.45
C ASN A 492 -23.42 33.16 8.23
N ILE A 493 -23.35 32.65 6.99
CA ILE A 493 -22.44 31.56 6.59
C ILE A 493 -21.11 32.15 6.08
N ASN A 494 -20.01 31.81 6.75
CA ASN A 494 -18.68 32.19 6.34
C ASN A 494 -18.02 31.08 5.50
N LEU A 495 -17.49 31.46 4.33
CA LEU A 495 -16.84 30.56 3.40
C LEU A 495 -15.33 30.78 3.39
N PHE A 496 -14.58 29.69 3.46
CA PHE A 496 -13.13 29.72 3.57
C PHE A 496 -12.48 28.75 2.57
N HIS A 497 -11.28 29.07 2.11
CA HIS A 497 -10.51 28.20 1.24
C HIS A 497 -9.08 28.10 1.71
N VAL A 498 -8.58 26.88 1.80
CA VAL A 498 -7.17 26.60 2.11
C VAL A 498 -6.62 25.58 1.10
N ASN A 499 -5.36 25.78 0.70
CA ASN A 499 -4.65 24.84 -0.16
C ASN A 499 -3.16 24.77 0.21
N GLY A 500 -2.47 23.78 -0.34
CA GLY A 500 -1.08 23.47 0.00
C GLY A 500 -0.02 24.45 -0.53
N THR A 501 -0.40 25.46 -1.31
CA THR A 501 0.54 26.50 -1.79
C THR A 501 0.47 27.79 -0.96
N MET A 502 -0.45 27.87 0.00
CA MET A 502 -0.57 29.01 0.92
C MET A 502 0.47 28.91 2.03
N SER A 503 1.09 30.04 2.40
CA SER A 503 2.01 30.09 3.54
C SER A 503 1.33 29.65 4.83
N SER A 504 2.12 29.13 5.77
CA SER A 504 1.65 28.75 7.11
C SER A 504 0.88 29.87 7.80
N GLY A 505 1.44 31.09 7.82
CA GLY A 505 0.81 32.26 8.45
C GLY A 505 -0.57 32.59 7.87
N TYR A 506 -0.69 32.59 6.53
CA TYR A 506 -1.96 32.86 5.86
C TYR A 506 -3.01 31.76 6.14
N ARG A 507 -2.60 30.48 6.09
CA ARG A 507 -3.48 29.36 6.45
C ARG A 507 -3.98 29.46 7.89
N ASN A 508 -3.11 29.82 8.83
CA ASN A 508 -3.45 29.95 10.24
C ASN A 508 -4.41 31.13 10.50
N GLY A 509 -4.25 32.25 9.79
CA GLY A 509 -5.22 33.36 9.81
C GLY A 509 -6.62 32.91 9.39
N ILE A 510 -6.74 32.20 8.27
CA ILE A 510 -8.01 31.63 7.79
C ILE A 510 -8.59 30.63 8.81
N MET A 511 -7.75 29.80 9.44
CA MET A 511 -8.18 28.86 10.48
C MET A 511 -8.74 29.57 11.73
N LYS A 512 -8.17 30.71 12.11
CA LYS A 512 -8.65 31.55 13.21
C LYS A 512 -10.03 32.13 12.89
N GLU A 513 -10.18 32.76 11.73
CA GLU A 513 -11.47 33.29 11.27
C GLU A 513 -12.54 32.18 11.18
N PHE A 514 -12.13 31.00 10.71
CA PHE A 514 -13.01 29.82 10.70
C PHE A 514 -13.41 29.38 12.10
N ARG A 515 -12.53 29.42 13.12
CA ARG A 515 -12.89 29.09 14.51
C ARG A 515 -13.93 30.07 15.07
N GLU A 516 -13.74 31.36 14.81
CA GLU A 516 -14.54 32.46 15.34
C GLU A 516 -15.92 32.60 14.66
N SER A 517 -16.08 32.14 13.42
CA SER A 517 -17.40 32.14 12.74
C SER A 517 -18.46 31.37 13.54
N GLU A 518 -19.75 31.64 13.33
CA GLU A 518 -20.81 30.77 13.88
C GLU A 518 -20.99 29.54 12.99
N ILE A 519 -21.19 29.79 11.69
CA ILE A 519 -21.30 28.76 10.65
C ILE A 519 -20.16 28.96 9.65
N GLY A 520 -19.28 27.98 9.54
CA GLY A 520 -18.10 28.01 8.67
C GLY A 520 -18.05 26.80 7.75
N ILE A 521 -17.88 27.05 6.44
CA ILE A 521 -17.59 26.02 5.44
C ILE A 521 -16.21 26.27 4.86
N MET A 522 -15.28 25.34 5.08
CA MET A 522 -13.92 25.44 4.57
C MET A 522 -13.67 24.39 3.49
N SER A 523 -13.37 24.86 2.29
CA SER A 523 -12.91 24.01 1.20
C SER A 523 -11.41 23.77 1.28
N ASN A 524 -11.01 22.54 0.99
CA ASN A 524 -9.61 22.20 0.89
C ASN A 524 -9.30 21.21 -0.23
N ALA A 525 -8.09 21.34 -0.76
CA ALA A 525 -7.47 20.32 -1.59
C ALA A 525 -6.02 20.16 -1.14
N ARG A 526 -5.63 18.92 -0.83
CA ARG A 526 -4.25 18.52 -0.54
C ARG A 526 -3.57 19.24 0.64
N CYS A 527 -4.31 19.68 1.67
CA CYS A 527 -3.69 20.50 2.73
C CYS A 527 -4.22 20.34 4.17
N LEU A 528 -5.33 19.64 4.44
CA LEU A 528 -5.91 19.49 5.80
C LEU A 528 -5.84 18.08 6.38
N ILE A 529 -4.95 17.24 5.84
CA ILE A 529 -4.93 15.82 6.16
C ILE A 529 -3.97 15.58 7.33
N GLU A 530 -2.68 15.92 7.16
CA GLU A 530 -1.63 15.67 8.15
C GLU A 530 -0.84 16.94 8.49
N GLY A 531 -0.27 16.97 9.70
CA GLY A 531 0.67 18.00 10.14
C GLY A 531 0.08 19.37 10.47
N VAL A 532 -1.17 19.67 10.10
CA VAL A 532 -1.81 20.97 10.36
C VAL A 532 -2.61 20.92 11.67
N ASP A 533 -2.51 21.97 12.50
CA ASP A 533 -3.41 22.16 13.64
C ASP A 533 -4.77 22.66 13.15
N VAL A 534 -5.73 21.74 13.10
CA VAL A 534 -7.05 21.98 12.52
C VAL A 534 -8.11 22.03 13.63
N PRO A 535 -9.03 23.01 13.64
CA PRO A 535 -10.10 23.06 14.63
C PRO A 535 -11.00 21.82 14.60
N ALA A 536 -11.66 21.55 15.74
CA ALA A 536 -12.71 20.56 15.79
C ALA A 536 -13.87 20.99 14.88
N VAL A 537 -14.38 20.06 14.10
CA VAL A 537 -15.52 20.25 13.19
C VAL A 537 -16.62 19.26 13.52
N ASP A 538 -17.88 19.60 13.20
CA ASP A 538 -18.96 18.62 13.25
C ASP A 538 -18.95 17.76 11.99
N THR A 539 -18.56 18.32 10.82
CA THR A 539 -18.73 17.61 9.55
C THR A 539 -17.46 17.58 8.71
N VAL A 540 -17.18 16.40 8.17
CA VAL A 540 -16.23 16.19 7.08
C VAL A 540 -16.99 15.67 5.87
N ALA A 541 -16.93 16.42 4.77
CA ALA A 541 -17.63 16.18 3.53
C ALA A 541 -16.64 15.78 2.42
N PHE A 542 -16.76 14.56 1.91
CA PHE A 542 -15.98 14.09 0.76
C PHE A 542 -16.70 14.44 -0.54
N ILE A 543 -16.53 15.69 -1.01
CA ILE A 543 -17.18 16.18 -2.24
C ILE A 543 -16.66 15.43 -3.46
N ASP A 544 -15.36 15.16 -3.51
CA ASP A 544 -14.74 14.32 -4.54
C ASP A 544 -14.16 13.02 -3.96
N PRO A 545 -14.10 11.94 -4.76
CA PRO A 545 -13.49 10.68 -4.35
C PRO A 545 -12.04 10.85 -3.90
N LYS A 546 -11.68 10.22 -2.76
CA LYS A 546 -10.31 10.15 -2.26
C LYS A 546 -9.79 8.71 -2.35
N LYS A 547 -8.72 8.51 -3.12
CA LYS A 547 -8.15 7.18 -3.35
C LYS A 547 -7.32 6.62 -2.18
N SER A 548 -6.98 7.46 -1.20
CA SER A 548 -6.14 7.10 -0.06
C SER A 548 -7.03 6.83 1.17
N ILE A 549 -7.03 5.58 1.64
CA ILE A 549 -7.73 5.18 2.88
C ILE A 549 -7.14 5.91 4.09
N ILE A 550 -5.82 6.12 4.11
CA ILE A 550 -5.13 6.85 5.19
C ILE A 550 -5.72 8.27 5.30
N ASP A 551 -5.84 8.95 4.16
CA ASP A 551 -6.38 10.30 4.11
C ASP A 551 -7.82 10.36 4.60
N ILE A 552 -8.63 9.35 4.25
CA ILE A 552 -10.01 9.25 4.70
C ILE A 552 -10.04 9.12 6.23
N VAL A 553 -9.26 8.21 6.81
CA VAL A 553 -9.23 8.01 8.28
C VAL A 553 -8.75 9.27 9.00
N GLN A 554 -7.71 9.93 8.50
CA GLN A 554 -7.18 11.16 9.11
C GLN A 554 -8.17 12.32 8.98
N ALA A 555 -8.84 12.44 7.84
CA ALA A 555 -9.88 13.44 7.61
C ALA A 555 -11.09 13.20 8.53
N THR A 556 -11.63 11.98 8.59
CA THR A 556 -12.77 11.66 9.46
C THR A 556 -12.41 11.87 10.94
N GLY A 557 -11.19 11.52 11.36
CA GLY A 557 -10.70 11.79 12.73
C GLY A 557 -10.82 13.25 13.18
N ARG A 558 -10.84 14.23 12.26
CA ARG A 558 -11.11 15.65 12.59
C ARG A 558 -12.55 15.87 13.05
N ALA A 559 -13.50 15.20 12.41
CA ALA A 559 -14.92 15.19 12.78
C ALA A 559 -15.21 14.29 13.99
N LEU A 560 -14.24 13.59 14.59
CA LEU A 560 -14.45 12.88 15.86
C LEU A 560 -13.86 13.61 17.06
N ARG A 561 -13.14 14.72 16.87
CA ARG A 561 -12.65 15.54 17.99
C ARG A 561 -13.81 16.10 18.81
N LYS A 562 -13.63 16.10 20.13
CA LYS A 562 -14.55 16.68 21.11
C LYS A 562 -14.67 18.19 20.94
N ALA A 563 -15.89 18.70 21.05
CA ALA A 563 -16.20 20.11 21.19
C ALA A 563 -17.52 20.25 21.98
N GLU A 564 -17.65 21.26 22.83
CA GLU A 564 -18.83 21.43 23.70
C GLU A 564 -20.13 21.62 22.91
N TRP A 565 -20.06 22.31 21.78
CA TRP A 565 -21.19 22.61 20.90
C TRP A 565 -21.61 21.42 20.01
N LYS A 566 -20.96 20.26 20.14
CA LYS A 566 -21.07 19.14 19.21
C LYS A 566 -21.59 17.87 19.89
N GLU A 567 -22.70 17.36 19.36
CA GLU A 567 -23.30 16.10 19.81
C GLU A 567 -22.69 14.88 19.09
N LYS A 568 -22.60 14.93 17.75
CA LYS A 568 -22.07 13.86 16.89
C LYS A 568 -21.16 14.41 15.80
N GLY A 569 -20.26 13.56 15.31
CA GLY A 569 -19.48 13.82 14.09
C GLY A 569 -20.18 13.29 12.84
N TYR A 570 -20.30 14.10 11.80
CA TYR A 570 -20.91 13.71 10.54
C TYR A 570 -19.85 13.48 9.46
N ILE A 571 -19.94 12.35 8.79
CA ILE A 571 -19.12 12.01 7.62
C ILE A 571 -20.05 12.04 6.41
N PHE A 572 -19.96 13.10 5.63
CA PHE A 572 -20.88 13.39 4.53
C PHE A 572 -20.32 12.93 3.19
N ILE A 573 -21.17 12.24 2.40
CA ILE A 573 -20.84 11.75 1.06
C ILE A 573 -21.99 12.10 0.11
N PRO A 574 -21.80 13.04 -0.84
CA PRO A 574 -22.81 13.35 -1.83
C PRO A 574 -22.79 12.32 -2.96
N VAL A 575 -23.96 11.82 -3.37
CA VAL A 575 -24.08 10.89 -4.49
C VAL A 575 -25.18 11.35 -5.44
N VAL A 576 -24.86 11.39 -6.74
CA VAL A 576 -25.81 11.78 -7.79
C VAL A 576 -26.47 10.52 -8.34
N VAL A 577 -27.79 10.53 -8.48
CA VAL A 577 -28.59 9.37 -8.91
C VAL A 577 -29.53 9.74 -10.05
N ASP A 578 -29.45 9.04 -11.18
CA ASP A 578 -30.45 9.23 -12.25
C ASP A 578 -31.77 8.57 -11.82
N GLU A 579 -32.93 9.21 -12.08
CA GLU A 579 -34.25 8.76 -11.58
C GLU A 579 -34.62 7.33 -12.00
N ASP A 580 -34.13 6.88 -13.16
CA ASP A 580 -34.41 5.55 -13.71
C ASP A 580 -33.38 4.48 -13.28
N THR A 581 -32.42 4.84 -12.43
CA THR A 581 -31.34 3.93 -12.02
C THR A 581 -31.84 2.90 -11.01
N THR A 582 -31.64 1.62 -11.33
CA THR A 582 -31.90 0.53 -10.36
C THR A 582 -30.87 0.56 -9.22
N PRO A 583 -31.20 0.11 -7.99
CA PRO A 583 -30.21 -0.02 -6.92
C PRO A 583 -28.94 -0.79 -7.36
N GLU A 584 -29.12 -1.82 -8.18
CA GLU A 584 -28.04 -2.64 -8.69
C GLU A 584 -27.12 -1.91 -9.66
N ASP A 585 -27.64 -0.98 -10.46
CA ASP A 585 -26.84 -0.17 -11.38
C ASP A 585 -26.22 1.04 -10.68
N PHE A 586 -26.92 1.61 -9.69
CA PHE A 586 -26.41 2.68 -8.84
C PHE A 586 -25.12 2.28 -8.13
N LEU A 587 -25.08 1.05 -7.58
CA LEU A 587 -23.91 0.52 -6.87
C LEU A 587 -22.72 0.16 -7.77
N LYS A 588 -22.93 0.12 -9.09
CA LYS A 588 -21.86 -0.06 -10.08
C LYS A 588 -21.34 1.28 -10.60
N SER A 589 -21.98 2.40 -10.25
CA SER A 589 -21.56 3.72 -10.67
C SER A 589 -20.25 4.11 -9.99
N SER A 590 -19.45 4.94 -10.67
CA SER A 590 -18.23 5.51 -10.09
C SER A 590 -18.52 6.47 -8.92
N ASP A 591 -19.74 6.99 -8.83
CA ASP A 591 -20.14 7.91 -7.78
C ASP A 591 -20.33 7.17 -6.43
N PHE A 592 -20.61 5.86 -6.45
CA PHE A 592 -20.68 5.02 -5.25
C PHE A 592 -19.31 4.54 -4.73
N ASP A 593 -18.26 4.59 -5.55
CA ASP A 593 -16.90 4.17 -5.13
C ASP A 593 -16.41 4.94 -3.89
N THR A 594 -16.83 6.20 -3.74
CA THR A 594 -16.46 7.02 -2.56
C THR A 594 -17.17 6.54 -1.29
N VAL A 595 -18.45 6.18 -1.38
CA VAL A 595 -19.23 5.61 -0.27
C VAL A 595 -18.54 4.35 0.23
N TRP A 596 -18.16 3.49 -0.70
CA TRP A 596 -17.41 2.27 -0.43
C TRP A 596 -16.09 2.53 0.32
N GLU A 597 -15.25 3.41 -0.22
CA GLU A 597 -13.93 3.73 0.34
C GLU A 597 -14.04 4.26 1.77
N VAL A 598 -15.03 5.11 2.04
CA VAL A 598 -15.28 5.66 3.38
C VAL A 598 -15.82 4.59 4.34
N LEU A 599 -16.80 3.79 3.95
CA LEU A 599 -17.35 2.74 4.81
C LEU A 599 -16.27 1.69 5.17
N GLN A 600 -15.41 1.33 4.23
CA GLN A 600 -14.28 0.43 4.50
C GLN A 600 -13.26 1.05 5.45
N ALA A 601 -12.92 2.33 5.26
CA ALA A 601 -12.05 3.05 6.17
C ALA A 601 -12.63 3.06 7.60
N MET A 602 -13.94 3.32 7.74
CA MET A 602 -14.61 3.35 9.04
C MET A 602 -14.69 1.97 9.69
N MET A 603 -15.01 0.89 8.96
CA MET A 603 -14.97 -0.48 9.49
C MET A 603 -13.57 -0.92 9.93
N GLY A 604 -12.52 -0.42 9.28
CA GLY A 604 -11.14 -0.67 9.70
C GLY A 604 -10.78 -0.03 11.04
N GLN A 605 -11.53 0.97 11.49
CA GLN A 605 -11.27 1.74 12.72
C GLN A 605 -12.27 1.42 13.85
N ASP A 606 -13.53 1.15 13.50
CA ASP A 606 -14.62 0.89 14.44
C ASP A 606 -15.14 -0.55 14.33
N GLN A 607 -14.73 -1.36 15.32
CA GLN A 607 -15.16 -2.77 15.44
C GLN A 607 -16.68 -2.91 15.60
N ARG A 608 -17.40 -1.88 16.08
CA ARG A 608 -18.87 -1.92 16.22
C ARG A 608 -19.54 -1.98 14.86
N LEU A 609 -19.12 -1.11 13.93
CA LEU A 609 -19.63 -1.11 12.56
C LEU A 609 -19.24 -2.39 11.81
N GLU A 610 -18.00 -2.87 11.99
CA GLU A 610 -17.56 -4.14 11.41
C GLU A 610 -18.37 -5.33 11.93
N SER A 611 -18.66 -5.38 13.23
CA SER A 611 -19.50 -6.40 13.85
C SER A 611 -20.93 -6.38 13.31
N ILE A 612 -21.57 -5.21 13.22
CA ILE A 612 -22.92 -5.06 12.66
C ILE A 612 -22.97 -5.60 11.22
N VAL A 613 -22.04 -5.17 10.37
CA VAL A 613 -21.95 -5.60 8.97
C VAL A 613 -21.66 -7.10 8.86
N SER A 614 -20.78 -7.64 9.70
CA SER A 614 -20.43 -9.07 9.73
C SER A 614 -21.63 -9.93 10.13
N GLN A 615 -22.41 -9.50 11.13
CA GLN A 615 -23.62 -10.19 11.58
C GLN A 615 -24.69 -10.20 10.49
N LEU A 616 -24.97 -9.04 9.88
CA LEU A 616 -25.89 -8.95 8.75
C LEU A 616 -25.44 -9.89 7.63
N ARG A 617 -24.16 -9.86 7.24
CA ARG A 617 -23.65 -10.73 6.18
C ARG A 617 -23.78 -12.22 6.50
N THR A 618 -23.57 -12.60 7.76
CA THR A 618 -23.77 -13.97 8.23
C THR A 618 -25.24 -14.38 8.11
N MET A 619 -26.17 -13.51 8.52
CA MET A 619 -27.60 -13.77 8.42
C MET A 619 -28.11 -13.87 6.99
N GLN A 620 -27.53 -13.14 6.03
CA GLN A 620 -27.78 -13.35 4.60
C GLN A 620 -27.35 -14.78 4.17
N GLY A 621 -26.19 -15.21 4.66
CA GLY A 621 -25.72 -16.59 4.49
C GLY A 621 -26.62 -17.63 5.15
N GLU A 622 -27.33 -17.28 6.23
CA GLU A 622 -28.34 -18.14 6.86
C GLU A 622 -29.72 -18.07 6.19
N ASN A 623 -29.93 -17.14 5.24
CA ASN A 623 -31.24 -16.81 4.66
C ASN A 623 -32.27 -16.28 5.70
N LYS A 624 -31.81 -15.42 6.63
CA LYS A 624 -32.61 -14.87 7.75
C LYS A 624 -32.87 -13.35 7.65
N GLU A 625 -32.90 -12.81 6.43
CA GLU A 625 -33.05 -11.36 6.15
C GLU A 625 -34.40 -10.73 6.54
N ASP A 626 -35.40 -11.55 6.88
CA ASP A 626 -36.72 -11.08 7.33
C ASP A 626 -36.99 -11.36 8.82
N SER A 627 -36.00 -11.85 9.57
CA SER A 627 -36.12 -12.10 11.00
C SER A 627 -36.16 -10.81 11.84
N GLU A 628 -36.78 -10.86 13.03
CA GLU A 628 -36.77 -9.74 13.98
C GLU A 628 -35.35 -9.30 14.35
N LYS A 629 -34.46 -10.28 14.55
CA LYS A 629 -33.04 -10.02 14.79
C LYS A 629 -32.37 -9.24 13.65
N TRP A 630 -32.69 -9.54 12.39
CA TRP A 630 -32.19 -8.78 11.25
C TRP A 630 -32.67 -7.33 11.31
N GLN A 631 -33.96 -7.11 11.59
CA GLN A 631 -34.53 -5.76 11.69
C GLN A 631 -33.85 -4.93 12.79
N ASN A 632 -33.58 -5.54 13.94
CA ASN A 632 -32.87 -4.88 15.04
C ASN A 632 -31.44 -4.50 14.65
N ILE A 633 -30.65 -5.41 14.08
CA ILE A 633 -29.26 -5.13 13.65
C ILE A 633 -29.23 -4.12 12.49
N MET A 634 -30.22 -4.16 11.59
CA MET A 634 -30.37 -3.16 10.53
C MET A 634 -30.69 -1.77 11.09
N SER A 635 -31.45 -1.70 12.19
CA SER A 635 -31.69 -0.42 12.89
C SER A 635 -30.39 0.12 13.46
N GLU A 636 -29.58 -0.72 14.12
CA GLU A 636 -28.25 -0.34 14.61
C GLU A 636 -27.32 0.12 13.46
N TYR A 637 -27.38 -0.56 12.31
CA TYR A 637 -26.66 -0.13 11.11
C TYR A 637 -27.12 1.26 10.62
N ALA A 638 -28.44 1.49 10.58
CA ALA A 638 -29.03 2.75 10.12
C ALA A 638 -28.73 3.94 11.07
N GLU A 639 -28.45 3.68 12.35
CA GLU A 639 -27.95 4.71 13.27
C GLU A 639 -26.54 5.18 12.91
N LYS A 640 -25.71 4.31 12.31
CA LYS A 640 -24.33 4.60 11.89
C LYS A 640 -24.22 5.06 10.45
N VAL A 641 -25.01 4.49 9.55
CA VAL A 641 -24.97 4.76 8.11
C VAL A 641 -26.37 5.08 7.64
N GLU A 642 -26.58 6.33 7.21
CA GLU A 642 -27.87 6.81 6.74
C GLU A 642 -27.80 7.17 5.26
N PHE A 643 -28.70 6.59 4.47
CA PHE A 643 -29.05 7.12 3.14
C PHE A 643 -30.20 8.11 3.29
N TYR A 644 -29.89 9.41 3.15
CA TYR A 644 -30.85 10.48 3.36
C TYR A 644 -31.68 10.73 2.08
N LYS A 645 -33.02 10.68 2.25
CA LYS A 645 -34.13 11.01 1.33
C LYS A 645 -33.85 10.91 -0.19
N LEU A 646 -34.54 9.97 -0.85
CA LEU A 646 -34.69 9.93 -2.31
C LEU A 646 -35.94 10.71 -2.75
N THR A 647 -36.24 10.84 -4.04
CA THR A 647 -37.47 11.55 -4.49
C THR A 647 -38.74 10.70 -4.29
N GLU A 648 -39.91 11.32 -4.11
CA GLU A 648 -41.21 10.68 -3.78
C GLU A 648 -41.69 9.60 -4.78
N LYS A 649 -41.17 9.56 -6.01
CA LYS A 649 -41.53 8.56 -7.04
C LYS A 649 -40.93 7.17 -6.82
N ILE A 650 -39.92 7.05 -5.97
CA ILE A 650 -39.29 5.77 -5.62
C ILE A 650 -39.89 5.33 -4.29
N ASP A 651 -40.29 4.05 -4.16
CA ASP A 651 -40.62 3.48 -2.85
C ASP A 651 -39.37 3.55 -1.96
N HIS A 652 -39.29 4.63 -1.19
CA HIS A 652 -38.15 4.98 -0.35
C HIS A 652 -37.72 3.83 0.53
N LYS A 653 -38.68 3.19 1.20
CA LYS A 653 -38.40 2.12 2.16
C LYS A 653 -37.83 0.91 1.44
N ARG A 654 -38.40 0.53 0.30
CA ARG A 654 -37.93 -0.63 -0.47
C ARG A 654 -36.59 -0.38 -1.14
N PHE A 655 -36.38 0.82 -1.68
CA PHE A 655 -35.13 1.18 -2.35
C PHE A 655 -33.98 1.29 -1.36
N ILE A 656 -34.19 1.98 -0.22
CA ILE A 656 -33.18 2.09 0.84
C ILE A 656 -32.88 0.72 1.45
N LYS A 657 -33.91 -0.13 1.71
CA LYS A 657 -33.69 -1.52 2.16
C LYS A 657 -32.77 -2.27 1.18
N LYS A 658 -33.04 -2.19 -0.14
CA LYS A 658 -32.19 -2.81 -1.16
C LYS A 658 -30.77 -2.23 -1.19
N LEU A 659 -30.62 -0.91 -1.09
CA LEU A 659 -29.30 -0.27 -1.03
C LEU A 659 -28.50 -0.74 0.16
N TYR A 660 -29.11 -0.82 1.35
CA TYR A 660 -28.45 -1.36 2.52
C TYR A 660 -28.02 -2.81 2.30
N THR A 661 -28.94 -3.69 1.90
CA THR A 661 -28.64 -5.11 1.61
C THR A 661 -27.47 -5.25 0.65
N LYS A 662 -27.48 -4.50 -0.46
CA LYS A 662 -26.44 -4.58 -1.48
C LYS A 662 -25.14 -3.88 -1.08
N THR A 663 -25.21 -2.80 -0.29
CA THR A 663 -24.03 -2.17 0.30
C THR A 663 -23.34 -3.17 1.21
N ILE A 664 -24.07 -3.86 2.10
CA ILE A 664 -23.57 -4.93 2.97
C ILE A 664 -22.96 -6.06 2.15
N GLU A 665 -23.62 -6.53 1.09
CA GLU A 665 -23.06 -7.56 0.19
C GLU A 665 -21.70 -7.18 -0.39
N LEU A 666 -21.54 -5.89 -0.70
CA LEU A 666 -20.27 -5.35 -1.14
C LEU A 666 -19.31 -5.30 0.05
N ILE A 667 -19.65 -4.60 1.16
CA ILE A 667 -18.68 -4.11 2.18
C ILE A 667 -18.25 -5.21 3.12
N ALA A 668 -19.13 -6.16 3.35
CA ALA A 668 -18.88 -7.27 4.22
C ALA A 668 -17.91 -8.27 3.60
N ARG A 669 -17.20 -8.97 4.48
CA ARG A 669 -16.26 -10.01 4.08
C ARG A 669 -17.02 -11.18 3.47
N SER A 670 -16.55 -11.71 2.35
CA SER A 670 -17.18 -12.89 1.73
C SER A 670 -17.22 -14.09 2.68
N TRP A 671 -16.23 -14.20 3.57
CA TRP A 671 -16.12 -15.27 4.55
C TRP A 671 -17.35 -15.36 5.47
N ASP A 672 -17.91 -14.23 5.91
CA ASP A 672 -19.04 -14.19 6.84
C ASP A 672 -20.31 -14.79 6.20
N PHE A 673 -20.53 -14.53 4.91
CA PHE A 673 -21.62 -15.14 4.15
C PHE A 673 -21.48 -16.67 4.07
N TRP A 674 -20.28 -17.17 3.78
CA TRP A 674 -20.02 -18.61 3.72
C TRP A 674 -20.07 -19.28 5.09
N TYR A 675 -19.72 -18.57 6.15
CA TYR A 675 -19.95 -19.00 7.52
C TYR A 675 -21.44 -19.10 7.83
N GLY A 676 -22.25 -18.13 7.39
CA GLY A 676 -23.71 -18.21 7.43
C GLY A 676 -24.27 -19.43 6.70
N LEU A 677 -23.74 -19.76 5.51
CA LEU A 677 -24.11 -21.00 4.80
C LEU A 677 -23.72 -22.27 5.59
N THR A 678 -22.63 -22.22 6.36
CA THR A 678 -22.22 -23.32 7.25
C THR A 678 -23.19 -23.47 8.43
N LEU A 679 -23.63 -22.35 9.03
CA LEU A 679 -24.67 -22.35 10.06
C LEU A 679 -25.99 -22.92 9.52
N ARG A 680 -26.40 -22.47 8.34
CA ARG A 680 -27.59 -22.98 7.64
C ARG A 680 -27.53 -24.49 7.42
N HIS A 681 -26.39 -24.99 6.90
CA HIS A 681 -26.18 -26.43 6.72
C HIS A 681 -26.26 -27.20 8.05
N LYS A 682 -25.72 -26.63 9.14
CA LYS A 682 -25.84 -27.24 10.48
C LYS A 682 -27.28 -27.32 10.95
N GLU A 683 -28.06 -26.27 10.70
CA GLU A 683 -29.49 -26.22 11.04
C GLU A 683 -30.29 -27.23 10.20
N GLU A 684 -30.02 -27.33 8.89
CA GLU A 684 -30.70 -28.23 7.96
C GLU A 684 -30.35 -29.72 8.16
N PHE A 685 -29.07 -30.03 8.42
CA PHE A 685 -28.56 -31.42 8.42
C PHE A 685 -28.05 -31.88 9.79
N GLY A 686 -28.11 -31.05 10.83
CA GLY A 686 -27.61 -31.35 12.17
C GLY A 686 -26.08 -31.31 12.31
N GLU A 687 -25.33 -31.09 11.23
CA GLU A 687 -23.86 -31.02 11.25
C GLU A 687 -23.29 -29.87 10.42
N ALA A 688 -22.18 -29.28 10.86
CA ALA A 688 -21.55 -28.15 10.18
C ALA A 688 -20.68 -28.54 8.97
N ASN A 689 -20.40 -29.82 8.73
CA ASN A 689 -19.36 -30.24 7.77
C ASN A 689 -19.97 -30.78 6.49
N ALA A 690 -20.09 -29.91 5.48
CA ALA A 690 -20.60 -30.30 4.18
C ALA A 690 -19.61 -31.21 3.41
N PRO A 691 -20.08 -32.26 2.70
CA PRO A 691 -19.28 -33.04 1.76
C PRO A 691 -18.63 -32.16 0.68
N TYR A 692 -17.48 -32.54 0.13
CA TYR A 692 -16.74 -31.71 -0.84
C TYR A 692 -17.58 -31.28 -2.06
N GLU A 693 -18.42 -32.19 -2.57
CA GLU A 693 -19.31 -31.93 -3.72
C GLU A 693 -20.61 -31.21 -3.34
N TYR A 694 -20.86 -30.99 -2.04
CA TYR A 694 -22.09 -30.35 -1.59
C TYR A 694 -22.17 -28.91 -2.12
N THR A 695 -23.31 -28.65 -2.75
CA THR A 695 -23.69 -27.38 -3.33
C THR A 695 -25.08 -27.05 -2.84
N THR A 696 -25.32 -25.83 -2.38
CA THR A 696 -26.64 -25.40 -1.92
C THR A 696 -27.63 -25.32 -3.08
N SER A 697 -28.93 -25.21 -2.78
CA SER A 697 -29.99 -25.07 -3.81
C SER A 697 -29.77 -23.86 -4.72
N GLU A 698 -29.12 -22.81 -4.24
CA GLU A 698 -28.78 -21.59 -4.99
C GLU A 698 -27.45 -21.69 -5.75
N GLY A 699 -26.77 -22.86 -5.72
CA GLY A 699 -25.54 -23.11 -6.47
C GLY A 699 -24.24 -22.77 -5.74
N PHE A 700 -24.26 -22.49 -4.43
CA PHE A 700 -23.05 -22.19 -3.67
C PHE A 700 -22.31 -23.47 -3.28
N LYS A 701 -21.05 -23.62 -3.72
CA LYS A 701 -20.20 -24.81 -3.47
C LYS A 701 -19.60 -24.83 -2.07
N LEU A 702 -20.45 -24.92 -1.04
CA LEU A 702 -20.07 -24.86 0.37
C LEU A 702 -19.02 -25.92 0.74
N GLY A 703 -19.12 -27.14 0.22
CA GLY A 703 -18.15 -28.22 0.45
C GLY A 703 -16.72 -27.89 0.02
N GLN A 704 -16.58 -27.19 -1.11
CA GLN A 704 -15.30 -26.75 -1.64
C GLN A 704 -14.74 -25.60 -0.79
N TRP A 705 -15.57 -24.61 -0.45
CA TRP A 705 -15.16 -23.50 0.41
C TRP A 705 -14.67 -23.98 1.79
N GLN A 706 -15.38 -24.91 2.42
CA GLN A 706 -14.95 -25.51 3.69
C GLN A 706 -13.62 -26.26 3.57
N THR A 707 -13.36 -26.89 2.42
CA THR A 707 -12.07 -27.53 2.13
C THR A 707 -10.94 -26.51 2.02
N ASP A 708 -11.19 -25.35 1.41
CA ASP A 708 -10.24 -24.25 1.35
C ASP A 708 -9.92 -23.69 2.75
N GLN A 709 -10.92 -23.57 3.63
CA GLN A 709 -10.70 -23.15 5.03
C GLN A 709 -9.73 -24.08 5.75
N ARG A 710 -9.87 -25.41 5.58
CA ARG A 710 -8.95 -26.41 6.14
C ARG A 710 -7.53 -26.23 5.59
N GLN A 711 -7.38 -25.89 4.31
CA GLN A 711 -6.07 -25.61 3.72
C GLN A 711 -5.44 -24.32 4.25
N PHE A 712 -6.23 -23.26 4.42
CA PHE A 712 -5.75 -21.99 4.97
C PHE A 712 -5.35 -22.12 6.44
N TYR A 713 -6.11 -22.88 7.23
CA TYR A 713 -5.75 -23.24 8.59
C TYR A 713 -4.40 -23.95 8.67
N LYS A 714 -4.18 -24.98 7.82
CA LYS A 714 -2.88 -25.69 7.74
C LYS A 714 -1.71 -24.78 7.38
N LYS A 715 -1.95 -23.70 6.64
CA LYS A 715 -0.94 -22.72 6.21
C LYS A 715 -0.77 -21.56 7.19
N GLY A 716 -1.51 -21.54 8.31
CA GLY A 716 -1.50 -20.41 9.26
C GLY A 716 -2.07 -19.12 8.69
N LYS A 717 -2.98 -19.21 7.71
CA LYS A 717 -3.51 -18.06 6.94
C LYS A 717 -4.92 -17.62 7.35
N ILE A 718 -5.45 -18.15 8.45
CA ILE A 718 -6.78 -17.82 8.97
C ILE A 718 -6.63 -17.15 10.33
N SER A 719 -7.46 -16.14 10.61
CA SER A 719 -7.42 -15.40 11.87
C SER A 719 -7.92 -16.27 13.04
N LYS A 720 -7.49 -15.94 14.26
CA LYS A 720 -7.94 -16.63 15.49
C LYS A 720 -9.46 -16.57 15.66
N ASP A 721 -10.08 -15.42 15.39
CA ASP A 721 -11.55 -15.23 15.44
C ASP A 721 -12.29 -16.21 14.50
N ARG A 722 -11.87 -16.30 13.24
CA ARG A 722 -12.46 -17.22 12.26
C ARG A 722 -12.27 -18.68 12.63
N ILE A 723 -11.14 -19.02 13.28
CA ILE A 723 -10.92 -20.36 13.81
C ILE A 723 -11.95 -20.67 14.89
N GLN A 724 -12.11 -19.76 15.85
CA GLN A 724 -13.04 -19.92 16.97
C GLN A 724 -14.48 -20.06 16.47
N LYS A 725 -14.95 -19.15 15.60
CA LYS A 725 -16.30 -19.21 14.99
C LYS A 725 -16.61 -20.56 14.35
N LEU A 726 -15.64 -21.14 13.63
CA LEU A 726 -15.80 -22.46 13.01
C LEU A 726 -15.77 -23.58 14.08
N GLN A 727 -14.91 -23.48 15.09
CA GLN A 727 -14.89 -24.46 16.19
C GLN A 727 -16.20 -24.48 16.96
N ASP A 728 -16.78 -23.33 17.26
CA ASP A 728 -18.03 -23.17 18.01
C ASP A 728 -19.22 -23.85 17.30
N VAL A 729 -19.19 -23.90 15.97
CA VAL A 729 -20.24 -24.58 15.19
C VAL A 729 -20.00 -26.09 15.04
N GLY A 730 -18.89 -26.63 15.54
CA GLY A 730 -18.52 -28.04 15.39
C GLY A 730 -17.84 -28.35 14.04
N PHE A 731 -17.19 -27.35 13.43
CA PHE A 731 -16.43 -27.53 12.20
C PHE A 731 -15.20 -28.44 12.44
N LYS A 732 -15.06 -29.48 11.62
CA LYS A 732 -13.94 -30.42 11.68
C LYS A 732 -12.82 -29.95 10.75
N TRP A 733 -11.72 -29.48 11.34
CA TRP A 733 -10.53 -29.01 10.59
C TRP A 733 -9.84 -30.10 9.78
N PHE A 734 -10.00 -31.37 10.18
CA PHE A 734 -9.35 -32.50 9.52
C PHE A 734 -10.36 -33.63 9.30
N LYS A 735 -10.65 -33.95 8.03
CA LYS A 735 -11.46 -35.12 7.62
C LYS A 735 -10.73 -36.46 7.82
N TYR A 736 -9.51 -36.43 8.36
CA TYR A 736 -8.50 -37.50 8.27
C TYR A 736 -8.42 -38.40 9.50
N GLU A 737 -9.12 -38.08 10.60
CA GLU A 737 -8.96 -38.82 11.86
C GLU A 737 -9.61 -40.21 11.82
N GLU A 738 -10.74 -40.41 11.14
CA GLU A 738 -11.40 -41.72 11.02
C GLU A 738 -10.63 -42.70 10.10
N LEU A 739 -10.15 -42.25 8.93
CA LEU A 739 -9.38 -43.09 7.97
C LEU A 739 -7.98 -43.47 8.46
N LEU A 740 -7.37 -42.66 9.33
CA LEU A 740 -6.06 -42.97 9.90
C LEU A 740 -6.16 -44.01 11.03
N ASP A 741 -7.33 -44.18 11.63
CA ASP A 741 -7.50 -45.09 12.77
C ASP A 741 -7.58 -46.55 12.33
N GLU A 742 -8.16 -46.87 11.17
CA GLU A 742 -8.15 -48.23 10.63
C GLU A 742 -6.75 -48.71 10.21
N LYS A 743 -5.99 -47.85 9.52
CA LYS A 743 -4.60 -48.16 9.15
C LYS A 743 -3.69 -48.29 10.38
N PHE A 744 -3.97 -47.51 11.42
CA PHE A 744 -3.29 -47.62 12.70
C PHE A 744 -3.64 -48.93 13.42
N LYS A 745 -4.94 -49.29 13.50
CA LYS A 745 -5.42 -50.55 14.06
C LYS A 745 -4.80 -51.76 13.36
N LYS A 746 -4.72 -51.74 12.03
CA LYS A 746 -4.06 -52.80 11.24
C LYS A 746 -2.57 -52.93 11.60
N GLY A 747 -1.81 -51.84 11.58
CA GLY A 747 -0.39 -51.89 11.94
C GLY A 747 -0.14 -52.25 13.41
N LEU A 748 -1.03 -51.88 14.32
CA LEU A 748 -0.99 -52.27 15.73
C LEU A 748 -1.23 -53.79 15.87
N HIS A 749 -2.20 -54.34 15.15
CA HIS A 749 -2.46 -55.79 15.14
C HIS A 749 -1.27 -56.60 14.63
N GLU A 750 -0.66 -56.18 13.50
CA GLU A 750 0.56 -56.82 12.99
C GLU A 750 1.76 -56.69 13.96
N THR A 751 1.82 -55.59 14.72
CA THR A 751 2.84 -55.40 15.76
C THR A 751 2.66 -56.37 16.94
N ILE A 752 1.41 -56.65 17.32
CA ILE A 752 1.08 -57.62 18.38
C ILE A 752 1.45 -59.03 17.92
N ARG A 753 1.04 -59.44 16.71
CA ARG A 753 1.43 -60.74 16.13
C ARG A 753 2.95 -60.92 16.05
N TYR A 754 3.67 -59.87 15.62
CA TYR A 754 5.12 -59.88 15.60
C TYR A 754 5.72 -60.06 17.01
N LYS A 755 5.15 -59.41 18.03
CA LYS A 755 5.56 -59.60 19.44
C LYS A 755 5.33 -61.03 19.92
N GLU A 756 4.19 -61.62 19.60
CA GLU A 756 3.86 -63.00 19.98
C GLU A 756 4.85 -63.99 19.38
N TYR A 757 5.30 -63.77 18.14
CA TYR A 757 6.21 -64.66 17.44
C TYR A 757 7.70 -64.46 17.80
N PHE A 758 8.14 -63.22 17.99
CA PHE A 758 9.56 -62.87 18.19
C PHE A 758 9.89 -62.34 19.59
N GLY A 759 8.92 -62.35 20.52
CA GLY A 759 9.09 -61.88 21.90
C GLY A 759 9.19 -60.35 22.07
N SER A 760 9.22 -59.57 20.99
CA SER A 760 9.38 -58.11 21.01
C SER A 760 8.47 -57.42 19.99
N PRO A 761 7.79 -56.31 20.34
CA PRO A 761 6.94 -55.57 19.39
C PRO A 761 7.73 -54.70 18.40
N ASN A 762 9.06 -54.69 18.43
CA ASN A 762 9.88 -53.79 17.63
C ASN A 762 10.49 -54.52 16.42
N ALA A 763 9.81 -54.47 15.28
CA ALA A 763 10.28 -55.10 14.04
C ALA A 763 11.44 -54.30 13.38
N PRO A 764 12.44 -54.98 12.80
CA PRO A 764 13.50 -54.35 12.00
C PRO A 764 12.94 -53.55 10.83
N GLN A 765 13.58 -52.44 10.43
CA GLN A 765 13.08 -51.52 9.40
C GLN A 765 12.69 -52.19 8.06
N GLY A 766 13.38 -53.27 7.67
CA GLY A 766 13.13 -54.01 6.44
C GLY A 766 12.10 -55.14 6.55
N TYR A 767 11.59 -55.45 7.75
CA TYR A 767 10.71 -56.59 7.97
C TYR A 767 9.34 -56.41 7.31
N LYS A 768 8.90 -57.48 6.63
CA LYS A 768 7.55 -57.65 6.08
C LYS A 768 6.91 -58.88 6.70
N THR A 769 5.62 -58.81 7.02
CA THR A 769 4.85 -59.98 7.50
C THR A 769 4.74 -61.03 6.38
N PRO A 770 4.40 -62.30 6.70
CA PRO A 770 4.16 -63.35 5.70
C PRO A 770 3.14 -62.96 4.62
N GLU A 771 2.18 -62.10 4.96
CA GLU A 771 1.14 -61.56 4.08
C GLU A 771 1.60 -60.30 3.32
N GLY A 772 2.88 -59.95 3.41
CA GLY A 772 3.50 -58.85 2.67
C GLY A 772 3.35 -57.47 3.31
N TYR A 773 2.81 -57.34 4.53
CA TYR A 773 2.66 -56.04 5.19
C TYR A 773 4.02 -55.51 5.65
N ALA A 774 4.41 -54.32 5.20
CA ALA A 774 5.72 -53.71 5.50
C ALA A 774 5.79 -53.11 6.92
N LEU A 775 5.67 -53.98 7.93
CA LEU A 775 5.59 -53.62 9.35
C LEU A 775 6.79 -52.80 9.84
N GLY A 776 8.01 -53.18 9.44
CA GLY A 776 9.24 -52.47 9.83
C GLY A 776 9.29 -51.01 9.38
N SER A 777 8.86 -50.76 8.14
CA SER A 777 8.79 -49.42 7.56
C SER A 777 7.65 -48.60 8.17
N TRP A 778 6.54 -49.25 8.51
CA TRP A 778 5.43 -48.61 9.20
C TRP A 778 5.81 -48.15 10.62
N GLN A 779 6.47 -49.01 11.41
CA GLN A 779 6.94 -48.67 12.76
C GLN A 779 8.01 -47.57 12.76
N MET A 780 8.91 -47.53 11.77
CA MET A 780 9.87 -46.43 11.60
C MET A 780 9.16 -45.08 11.39
N ASN A 781 8.12 -45.06 10.55
CA ASN A 781 7.35 -43.84 10.31
C ASN A 781 6.61 -43.37 11.57
N LEU A 782 6.08 -44.28 12.39
CA LEU A 782 5.52 -43.95 13.70
C LEU A 782 6.55 -43.25 14.61
N ARG A 783 7.76 -43.81 14.75
CA ARG A 783 8.83 -43.18 15.55
C ARG A 783 9.21 -41.79 15.03
N LYS A 784 9.19 -41.58 13.70
CA LYS A 784 9.43 -40.27 13.07
C LYS A 784 8.32 -39.26 13.38
N TYR A 785 7.06 -39.69 13.39
CA TYR A 785 5.95 -38.81 13.73
C TYR A 785 5.89 -38.49 15.23
N TYR A 786 6.28 -39.44 16.08
CA TYR A 786 6.42 -39.25 17.53
C TYR A 786 7.44 -38.14 17.83
N LYS A 787 8.64 -38.22 17.24
CA LYS A 787 9.71 -37.21 17.41
C LYS A 787 9.31 -35.81 16.92
N LYS A 788 8.35 -35.70 16.00
CA LYS A 788 7.85 -34.43 15.47
C LYS A 788 6.65 -33.88 16.23
N GLY A 789 6.22 -34.53 17.31
CA GLY A 789 5.02 -34.16 18.07
C GLY A 789 3.72 -34.33 17.26
N LYS A 790 3.70 -35.24 16.28
CA LYS A 790 2.59 -35.41 15.33
C LYS A 790 1.70 -36.64 15.60
N LEU A 791 1.96 -37.39 16.67
CA LEU A 791 1.15 -38.53 17.09
C LEU A 791 0.23 -38.14 18.24
N SER A 792 -1.00 -38.64 18.24
CA SER A 792 -1.96 -38.35 19.32
C SER A 792 -1.60 -39.13 20.60
N PRO A 793 -1.92 -38.59 21.80
CA PRO A 793 -1.69 -39.26 23.08
C PRO A 793 -2.28 -40.68 23.15
N TYR A 794 -3.47 -40.89 22.56
CA TYR A 794 -4.12 -42.20 22.46
C TYR A 794 -3.27 -43.25 21.74
N ARG A 795 -2.68 -42.90 20.59
CA ARG A 795 -1.86 -43.85 19.80
C ARG A 795 -0.54 -44.17 20.49
N ILE A 796 -0.01 -43.21 21.23
CA ILE A 796 1.20 -43.37 22.04
C ILE A 796 0.95 -44.42 23.12
N LYS A 797 -0.11 -44.23 23.90
CA LYS A 797 -0.52 -45.13 24.98
C LYS A 797 -0.73 -46.58 24.51
N ARG A 798 -1.46 -46.80 23.41
CA ARG A 798 -1.77 -48.15 22.88
C ARG A 798 -0.52 -48.94 22.45
N LEU A 799 0.50 -48.26 21.96
CA LEU A 799 1.76 -48.88 21.58
C LEU A 799 2.64 -49.14 22.83
N GLU A 800 2.66 -48.22 23.78
CA GLU A 800 3.37 -48.40 25.06
C GLU A 800 2.81 -49.56 25.88
N GLU A 801 1.49 -49.76 25.91
CA GLU A 801 0.82 -50.89 26.58
C GLU A 801 1.32 -52.27 26.11
N ILE A 802 1.72 -52.39 24.84
CA ILE A 802 2.27 -53.63 24.29
C ILE A 802 3.79 -53.71 24.39
N GLY A 803 4.45 -52.75 25.04
CA GLY A 803 5.91 -52.69 25.20
C GLY A 803 6.65 -52.12 23.98
N PHE A 804 5.96 -51.39 23.11
CA PHE A 804 6.59 -50.76 21.93
C PHE A 804 7.55 -49.66 22.37
N LYS A 805 8.81 -49.74 21.93
CA LYS A 805 9.86 -48.79 22.34
C LYS A 805 9.97 -47.68 21.30
N TRP A 806 9.64 -46.44 21.71
CA TRP A 806 9.75 -45.24 20.87
C TRP A 806 11.20 -44.86 20.57
N LEU A 807 12.09 -45.10 21.53
CA LEU A 807 13.52 -44.84 21.46
C LEU A 807 14.30 -46.08 21.96
N PRO A 808 14.38 -47.18 21.18
CA PRO A 808 15.04 -48.41 21.61
C PRO A 808 16.59 -48.34 21.54
N LYS A 809 17.17 -47.15 21.79
CA LYS A 809 18.54 -46.86 21.37
C LYS A 809 19.63 -47.38 22.30
N ASP A 810 19.37 -47.88 23.51
CA ASP A 810 20.48 -48.25 24.41
C ASP A 810 20.66 -49.76 24.60
N GLU A 811 19.62 -50.56 24.87
CA GLU A 811 19.79 -52.02 25.05
C GLU A 811 20.04 -52.78 23.73
N PHE A 812 19.26 -52.52 22.68
CA PHE A 812 19.47 -53.18 21.37
C PHE A 812 20.77 -52.72 20.69
N MET A 813 21.21 -51.49 20.98
CA MET A 813 22.49 -51.00 20.51
C MET A 813 23.66 -51.60 21.29
N GLN A 814 23.48 -52.02 22.56
CA GLN A 814 24.54 -52.69 23.31
C GLN A 814 24.81 -54.09 22.72
N GLU A 815 23.79 -54.94 22.59
CA GLU A 815 23.95 -56.29 22.00
C GLU A 815 24.46 -56.24 20.54
N SER A 816 23.94 -55.30 19.74
CA SER A 816 24.41 -55.10 18.37
C SER A 816 25.81 -54.50 18.28
N PHE A 817 26.27 -53.79 19.33
CA PHE A 817 27.61 -53.22 19.41
C PHE A 817 28.61 -54.30 19.84
N ASP A 818 28.28 -55.08 20.86
CA ASP A 818 29.10 -56.19 21.37
C ASP A 818 29.35 -57.24 20.28
N LYS A 819 28.30 -57.57 19.50
CA LYS A 819 28.43 -58.46 18.34
C LYS A 819 29.35 -57.89 17.26
N GLY A 820 29.29 -56.58 16.98
CA GLY A 820 30.15 -55.94 15.99
C GLY A 820 31.62 -55.83 16.43
N ILE A 821 31.88 -55.69 17.73
CA ILE A 821 33.22 -55.76 18.33
C ILE A 821 33.79 -57.18 18.18
N SER A 822 33.02 -58.21 18.54
CA SER A 822 33.43 -59.62 18.41
C SER A 822 33.80 -59.97 16.95
N GLU A 823 32.97 -59.57 15.99
CA GLU A 823 33.23 -59.80 14.56
C GLU A 823 34.42 -58.98 14.04
N THR A 824 34.67 -57.79 14.60
CA THR A 824 35.88 -56.99 14.28
C THR A 824 37.15 -57.67 14.79
N LEU A 825 37.12 -58.28 15.98
CA LEU A 825 38.25 -59.04 16.52
C LEU A 825 38.53 -60.31 15.71
N ASN A 826 37.48 -61.02 15.27
CA ASN A 826 37.64 -62.17 14.38
C ASN A 826 38.24 -61.78 13.03
N TYR A 827 37.76 -60.69 12.44
CA TYR A 827 38.31 -60.14 11.21
C TYR A 827 39.79 -59.71 11.36
N LYS A 828 40.14 -59.07 12.49
CA LYS A 828 41.53 -58.71 12.81
C LYS A 828 42.43 -59.93 12.91
N LYS A 829 41.98 -61.02 13.55
CA LYS A 829 42.73 -62.28 13.63
C LYS A 829 42.95 -62.90 12.24
N GLN A 830 41.97 -62.80 11.34
CA GLN A 830 42.01 -63.41 10.02
C GLN A 830 42.84 -62.61 9.00
N PHE A 831 42.80 -61.27 9.04
CA PHE A 831 43.38 -60.40 8.01
C PHE A 831 44.47 -59.45 8.53
N ASN A 832 44.80 -59.51 9.83
CA ASN A 832 45.72 -58.60 10.52
C ASN A 832 45.36 -57.10 10.35
N ASP A 833 44.07 -56.80 10.13
CA ASP A 833 43.52 -55.45 10.03
C ASP A 833 42.17 -55.41 10.76
N SER A 834 41.94 -54.42 11.61
CA SER A 834 40.67 -54.22 12.30
C SER A 834 39.60 -53.54 11.42
N ASN A 835 39.89 -53.23 10.15
CA ASN A 835 39.02 -52.45 9.26
C ASN A 835 38.57 -53.25 8.04
N ALA A 836 37.36 -53.77 8.08
CA ALA A 836 36.75 -54.48 6.97
C ALA A 836 36.28 -53.50 5.85
N PRO A 837 36.47 -53.83 4.56
CA PRO A 837 35.89 -53.09 3.44
C PRO A 837 34.38 -52.93 3.61
N GLN A 838 33.79 -51.81 3.16
CA GLN A 838 32.36 -51.52 3.41
C GLN A 838 31.40 -52.61 2.88
N THR A 839 31.80 -53.35 1.85
CA THR A 839 31.04 -54.45 1.24
C THR A 839 31.23 -55.81 1.94
N TYR A 840 32.16 -55.92 2.89
CA TYR A 840 32.52 -57.18 3.54
C TYR A 840 31.40 -57.71 4.46
N LYS A 841 31.13 -59.01 4.33
CA LYS A 841 30.25 -59.80 5.19
C LYS A 841 31.02 -60.99 5.75
N THR A 842 30.75 -61.35 6.99
CA THR A 842 31.35 -62.54 7.64
C THR A 842 30.78 -63.83 7.04
N GLN A 843 31.38 -64.97 7.38
CA GLN A 843 30.89 -66.30 6.94
C GLN A 843 29.46 -66.61 7.42
N THR A 844 29.04 -65.99 8.53
CA THR A 844 27.67 -66.08 9.08
C THR A 844 26.69 -65.07 8.44
N GLY A 845 27.14 -64.30 7.44
CA GLY A 845 26.34 -63.31 6.73
C GLY A 845 26.26 -61.94 7.42
N TYR A 846 26.99 -61.72 8.52
CA TYR A 846 26.97 -60.45 9.25
C TYR A 846 27.68 -59.34 8.46
N PRO A 847 27.04 -58.18 8.20
CA PRO A 847 27.59 -57.11 7.36
C PRO A 847 28.60 -56.23 8.11
N LEU A 848 29.73 -56.81 8.52
CA LEU A 848 30.76 -56.16 9.33
C LEU A 848 31.27 -54.85 8.69
N GLY A 849 31.52 -54.83 7.38
CA GLY A 849 32.00 -53.64 6.66
C GLY A 849 31.05 -52.44 6.74
N LEU A 850 29.75 -52.70 6.62
CA LEU A 850 28.71 -51.68 6.72
C LEU A 850 28.51 -51.22 8.16
N TRP A 851 28.60 -52.15 9.12
CA TRP A 851 28.53 -51.84 10.54
C TRP A 851 29.67 -50.90 10.96
N GLN A 852 30.92 -51.20 10.58
CA GLN A 852 32.08 -50.35 10.86
C GLN A 852 31.97 -48.95 10.21
N ALA A 853 31.38 -48.84 9.01
CA ALA A 853 31.11 -47.55 8.37
C ALA A 853 30.12 -46.68 9.17
N ASN A 854 29.07 -47.29 9.72
CA ASN A 854 28.09 -46.61 10.57
C ASN A 854 28.71 -46.15 11.90
N ILE A 855 29.58 -46.96 12.52
CA ILE A 855 30.32 -46.59 13.74
C ILE A 855 31.17 -45.33 13.51
N ARG A 856 31.89 -45.24 12.38
CA ARG A 856 32.65 -44.01 12.01
C ARG A 856 31.74 -42.79 11.81
N GLN A 857 30.51 -42.98 11.32
CA GLN A 857 29.55 -41.89 11.17
C GLN A 857 28.99 -41.40 12.52
N TYR A 858 28.74 -42.30 13.48
CA TYR A 858 28.35 -41.92 14.84
C TYR A 858 29.46 -41.17 15.58
N TYR A 859 30.72 -41.53 15.36
CA TYR A 859 31.88 -40.80 15.88
C TYR A 859 31.95 -39.37 15.33
N LYS A 860 31.84 -39.20 14.01
CA LYS A 860 31.85 -37.89 13.36
C LYS A 860 30.73 -36.96 13.87
N ASN A 861 29.58 -37.54 14.21
CA ASN A 861 28.43 -36.80 14.71
C ASN A 861 28.43 -36.59 16.24
N ARG A 862 29.50 -36.99 16.95
CA ARG A 862 29.65 -36.93 18.41
C ARG A 862 28.54 -37.67 19.18
N GLN A 863 28.16 -38.86 18.70
CA GLN A 863 27.03 -39.67 19.22
C GLN A 863 27.45 -41.01 19.87
N LEU A 864 28.75 -41.24 20.09
CA LEU A 864 29.28 -42.44 20.76
C LEU A 864 29.57 -42.13 22.24
N ALA A 865 29.21 -43.06 23.12
CA ALA A 865 29.51 -42.98 24.55
C ALA A 865 31.03 -43.17 24.81
N PRO A 866 31.60 -42.53 25.87
CA PRO A 866 33.04 -42.60 26.17
C PRO A 866 33.59 -44.04 26.30
N ASP A 867 32.88 -44.94 26.97
CA ASP A 867 33.35 -46.32 27.20
C ASP A 867 33.43 -47.14 25.90
N ARG A 868 32.51 -46.89 24.96
CA ARG A 868 32.49 -47.52 23.64
C ARG A 868 33.63 -47.02 22.74
N LEU A 869 34.02 -45.76 22.92
CA LEU A 869 35.12 -45.13 22.19
C LEU A 869 36.46 -45.73 22.64
N LYS A 870 36.65 -45.87 23.96
CA LYS A 870 37.82 -46.52 24.56
C LYS A 870 38.00 -47.98 24.09
N LEU A 871 36.92 -48.77 24.09
CA LEU A 871 36.96 -50.17 23.63
C LEU A 871 37.35 -50.31 22.14
N LEU A 872 36.85 -49.41 21.28
CA LEU A 872 37.18 -49.42 19.85
C LEU A 872 38.64 -49.02 19.60
N GLU A 873 39.19 -48.12 20.40
CA GLU A 873 40.62 -47.75 20.34
C GLU A 873 41.53 -48.90 20.77
N GLU A 874 41.18 -49.62 21.84
CA GLU A 874 41.95 -50.78 22.34
C GLU A 874 42.05 -51.93 21.31
N ILE A 875 41.00 -52.16 20.52
CA ILE A 875 41.02 -53.19 19.46
C ILE A 875 41.72 -52.73 18.17
N GLY A 876 42.24 -51.49 18.13
CA GLY A 876 42.94 -50.92 16.98
C GLY A 876 42.01 -50.49 15.83
N PHE A 877 40.76 -50.11 16.14
CA PHE A 877 39.80 -49.62 15.15
C PHE A 877 40.22 -48.25 14.61
N LYS A 878 40.29 -48.09 13.28
CA LYS A 878 40.68 -46.80 12.68
C LYS A 878 39.43 -45.95 12.41
N TRP A 879 39.29 -44.87 13.17
CA TRP A 879 38.19 -43.89 13.05
C TRP A 879 38.18 -43.17 11.71
N VAL A 880 39.37 -42.91 11.18
CA VAL A 880 39.56 -42.24 9.91
C VAL A 880 40.36 -43.14 8.98
N ILE A 881 39.68 -43.81 8.05
CA ILE A 881 40.36 -44.58 6.97
C ILE A 881 40.99 -43.62 5.93
N LYS A 882 40.70 -42.32 6.03
CA LYS A 882 40.98 -41.29 5.01
C LYS A 882 41.46 -39.95 5.59
N GLU A 883 42.16 -39.93 6.73
CA GLU A 883 42.83 -38.70 7.19
C GLU A 883 43.96 -38.33 6.21
N ASP A 884 44.55 -39.37 5.64
CA ASP A 884 45.49 -39.33 4.54
C ASP A 884 44.86 -38.78 3.22
N ALA A 885 43.54 -38.87 3.02
CA ALA A 885 42.91 -38.49 1.74
C ALA A 885 42.61 -36.99 1.62
N PHE A 886 42.29 -36.30 2.71
CA PHE A 886 42.07 -34.85 2.68
C PHE A 886 43.39 -34.08 2.60
N GLU A 887 44.44 -34.62 3.24
CA GLU A 887 45.80 -34.10 3.09
C GLU A 887 46.34 -34.39 1.69
N LYS A 888 46.22 -35.63 1.19
CA LYS A 888 46.57 -35.96 -0.20
C LYS A 888 45.77 -35.18 -1.25
N ALA A 889 44.50 -34.86 -0.99
CA ALA A 889 43.69 -34.07 -1.92
C ALA A 889 44.09 -32.59 -1.95
N PHE A 890 44.48 -32.03 -0.80
CA PHE A 890 45.05 -30.68 -0.75
C PHE A 890 46.43 -30.67 -1.39
N GLU A 891 47.30 -31.62 -1.06
CA GLU A 891 48.66 -31.74 -1.57
C GLU A 891 48.67 -31.96 -3.09
N ASN A 892 47.79 -32.82 -3.62
CA ASN A 892 47.63 -33.02 -5.05
C ASN A 892 47.15 -31.73 -5.75
N GLY A 893 46.15 -31.03 -5.19
CA GLY A 893 45.69 -29.76 -5.74
C GLY A 893 46.74 -28.64 -5.69
N PHE A 894 47.56 -28.63 -4.64
CA PHE A 894 48.69 -27.71 -4.46
C PHE A 894 49.80 -28.00 -5.48
N GLN A 895 50.19 -29.28 -5.65
CA GLN A 895 51.19 -29.68 -6.62
C GLN A 895 50.75 -29.42 -8.06
N LYS A 896 49.48 -29.67 -8.39
CA LYS A 896 48.91 -29.29 -9.70
C LYS A 896 48.87 -27.78 -9.92
N THR A 897 48.78 -26.99 -8.86
CA THR A 897 48.92 -25.53 -8.96
C THR A 897 50.35 -25.10 -9.25
N LEU A 898 51.36 -25.78 -8.68
CA LEU A 898 52.78 -25.55 -8.98
C LEU A 898 53.14 -25.96 -10.42
N GLU A 899 52.67 -27.14 -10.87
CA GLU A 899 52.84 -27.58 -12.27
C GLU A 899 52.22 -26.57 -13.25
N PHE A 900 51.01 -26.09 -12.96
CA PHE A 900 50.37 -25.06 -13.77
C PHE A 900 51.14 -23.74 -13.77
N LYS A 901 51.69 -23.32 -12.62
CA LYS A 901 52.53 -22.12 -12.50
C LYS A 901 53.77 -22.20 -13.38
N ALA A 902 54.43 -23.37 -13.42
CA ALA A 902 55.59 -23.61 -14.25
C ALA A 902 55.24 -23.56 -15.76
N GLN A 903 54.10 -24.14 -16.16
CA GLN A 903 53.63 -24.12 -17.55
C GLN A 903 53.12 -22.74 -17.99
N ASN A 904 52.63 -21.91 -17.06
CA ASN A 904 51.93 -20.66 -17.37
C ASN A 904 52.73 -19.41 -16.96
N LYS A 905 54.01 -19.35 -17.35
CA LYS A 905 54.91 -18.19 -17.19
C LYS A 905 54.92 -17.60 -15.76
N GLY A 906 54.89 -18.47 -14.74
CA GLY A 906 54.93 -18.06 -13.34
C GLY A 906 53.59 -17.67 -12.71
N ASN A 907 52.45 -17.78 -13.43
CA ASN A 907 51.12 -17.50 -12.88
C ASN A 907 50.43 -18.77 -12.34
N PRO A 908 50.20 -18.90 -11.02
CA PRO A 908 49.56 -20.09 -10.44
C PRO A 908 48.02 -20.12 -10.59
N ASN A 909 47.39 -19.08 -11.14
CA ASN A 909 45.94 -18.91 -11.08
C ASN A 909 45.23 -19.45 -12.34
N ALA A 910 44.57 -20.60 -12.22
CA ALA A 910 43.82 -21.24 -13.29
C ALA A 910 42.36 -20.73 -13.36
N SER A 911 41.81 -20.62 -14.59
CA SER A 911 40.39 -20.35 -14.80
C SER A 911 39.55 -21.59 -14.45
N ARG A 912 38.26 -21.41 -14.12
CA ARG A 912 37.41 -22.47 -13.54
C ARG A 912 37.31 -23.74 -14.41
N SER A 913 37.49 -23.61 -15.72
CA SER A 913 37.41 -24.68 -16.71
C SER A 913 38.70 -25.46 -16.92
N VAL A 914 39.84 -25.02 -16.35
CA VAL A 914 41.12 -25.70 -16.55
C VAL A 914 41.12 -27.07 -15.89
N ASN A 915 41.45 -28.07 -16.70
CA ASN A 915 41.74 -29.44 -16.30
C ASN A 915 43.21 -29.73 -16.65
N LEU A 916 44.02 -30.06 -15.65
CA LEU A 916 45.43 -30.37 -15.81
C LEU A 916 45.64 -31.86 -15.55
N ALA A 917 46.01 -32.62 -16.58
CA ALA A 917 46.25 -34.06 -16.51
C ALA A 917 45.11 -34.85 -15.82
N GLY A 918 43.85 -34.54 -16.17
CA GLY A 918 42.66 -35.20 -15.60
C GLY A 918 42.17 -34.61 -14.27
N PHE A 919 42.95 -33.73 -13.62
CA PHE A 919 42.57 -33.03 -12.40
C PHE A 919 41.89 -31.69 -12.70
N LYS A 920 40.67 -31.47 -12.17
CA LYS A 920 39.87 -30.25 -12.35
C LYS A 920 40.41 -29.06 -11.54
N LEU A 921 41.64 -28.64 -11.85
CA LEU A 921 42.41 -27.64 -11.14
C LEU A 921 41.63 -26.32 -10.93
N GLY A 922 41.00 -25.80 -11.99
CA GLY A 922 40.24 -24.55 -11.92
C GLY A 922 39.05 -24.58 -10.95
N SER A 923 38.39 -25.74 -10.83
CA SER A 923 37.29 -25.93 -9.90
C SER A 923 37.79 -26.05 -8.46
N TRP A 924 38.87 -26.81 -8.25
CA TRP A 924 39.52 -26.95 -6.94
C TRP A 924 40.02 -25.60 -6.41
N GLN A 925 40.70 -24.80 -7.23
CA GLN A 925 41.16 -23.45 -6.83
C GLN A 925 39.99 -22.51 -6.49
N SER A 926 38.84 -22.64 -7.18
CA SER A 926 37.63 -21.88 -6.85
C SER A 926 37.04 -22.28 -5.50
N GLU A 927 37.16 -23.55 -5.12
CA GLU A 927 36.71 -24.06 -3.83
C GLU A 927 37.59 -23.52 -2.69
N GLN A 928 38.92 -23.50 -2.87
CA GLN A 928 39.84 -22.91 -1.89
C GLN A 928 39.53 -21.41 -1.64
N ARG A 929 39.25 -20.63 -2.70
CA ARG A 929 38.82 -19.23 -2.56
C ARG A 929 37.51 -19.06 -1.80
N GLN A 930 36.58 -20.01 -1.92
CA GLN A 930 35.32 -19.97 -1.15
C GLN A 930 35.54 -20.33 0.32
N LEU A 931 36.37 -21.33 0.62
CA LEU A 931 36.71 -21.71 1.99
C LEU A 931 37.43 -20.57 2.72
N TYR A 932 38.33 -19.87 2.05
CA TYR A 932 38.99 -18.67 2.57
C TYR A 932 37.99 -17.56 2.94
N ARG A 933 37.04 -17.22 2.05
CA ARG A 933 36.00 -16.20 2.31
C ARG A 933 35.07 -16.56 3.47
N LYS A 934 34.84 -17.86 3.68
CA LYS A 934 34.02 -18.37 4.78
C LYS A 934 34.80 -18.53 6.09
N LYS A 935 36.10 -18.19 6.12
CA LYS A 935 37.01 -18.40 7.26
C LYS A 935 37.11 -19.88 7.71
N LEU A 936 37.02 -20.80 6.76
CA LEU A 936 37.04 -22.26 7.00
C LEU A 936 38.32 -22.96 6.51
N LEU A 937 39.29 -22.20 5.99
CA LEU A 937 40.57 -22.74 5.50
C LEU A 937 41.64 -22.59 6.60
N ALA A 938 42.42 -23.65 6.81
CA ALA A 938 43.49 -23.66 7.82
C ALA A 938 44.60 -22.65 7.49
N SER A 939 45.22 -22.08 8.52
CA SER A 939 46.19 -20.98 8.41
C SER A 939 47.47 -21.38 7.67
N ASP A 940 47.94 -22.62 7.84
CA ASP A 940 49.09 -23.20 7.13
C ASP A 940 48.83 -23.30 5.62
N ARG A 941 47.62 -23.69 5.22
CA ARG A 941 47.21 -23.82 3.81
C ARG A 941 47.08 -22.48 3.11
N ILE A 942 46.61 -21.46 3.85
CA ILE A 942 46.56 -20.07 3.37
C ILE A 942 47.98 -19.60 3.06
N LYS A 943 48.90 -19.77 4.01
CA LYS A 943 50.30 -19.38 3.86
C LYS A 943 50.97 -20.04 2.66
N ARG A 944 50.83 -21.37 2.52
CA ARG A 944 51.40 -22.14 1.38
C ARG A 944 50.90 -21.66 0.02
N LEU A 945 49.61 -21.32 -0.11
CA LEU A 945 49.04 -20.80 -1.36
C LEU A 945 49.51 -19.37 -1.66
N GLU A 946 49.60 -18.52 -0.65
CA GLU A 946 50.07 -17.13 -0.81
C GLU A 946 51.54 -17.07 -1.24
N GLU A 947 52.40 -17.91 -0.67
CA GLU A 947 53.83 -18.00 -1.02
C GLU A 947 54.09 -18.30 -2.51
N ILE A 948 53.19 -19.05 -3.16
CA ILE A 948 53.33 -19.38 -4.58
C ILE A 948 52.71 -18.32 -5.50
N GLY A 949 52.13 -17.24 -4.96
CA GLY A 949 51.49 -16.14 -5.72
C GLY A 949 50.02 -16.39 -6.06
N PHE A 950 49.33 -17.27 -5.31
CA PHE A 950 47.91 -17.55 -5.49
C PHE A 950 47.07 -16.32 -5.12
N LYS A 951 46.16 -15.91 -6.02
CA LYS A 951 45.29 -14.75 -5.81
C LYS A 951 43.91 -15.18 -5.32
N TRP A 952 43.52 -14.69 -4.15
CA TRP A 952 42.18 -14.90 -3.57
C TRP A 952 41.07 -14.18 -4.37
N VAL A 953 41.44 -13.18 -5.18
CA VAL A 953 40.57 -12.43 -6.10
C VAL A 953 41.23 -12.36 -7.49
N LEU A 954 40.56 -12.85 -8.53
CA LEU A 954 41.03 -12.80 -9.92
C LEU A 954 40.33 -11.67 -10.70
N LYS A 955 41.08 -10.96 -11.56
CA LYS A 955 40.51 -10.02 -12.54
C LYS A 955 39.57 -10.76 -13.49
N ASP A 956 38.37 -10.23 -13.69
CA ASP A 956 37.34 -10.84 -14.53
C ASP A 956 37.54 -10.45 -16.00
N GLU A 957 38.27 -11.27 -16.76
CA GLU A 957 38.58 -11.02 -18.18
C GLU A 957 37.33 -10.79 -19.05
N ALA A 958 36.18 -11.39 -18.68
CA ALA A 958 34.93 -11.19 -19.40
C ALA A 958 34.34 -9.79 -19.16
N PHE A 959 34.56 -9.23 -17.96
CA PHE A 959 34.25 -7.82 -17.68
C PHE A 959 35.22 -6.90 -18.42
N GLU A 960 36.52 -7.16 -18.38
CA GLU A 960 37.54 -6.35 -19.07
C GLU A 960 37.33 -6.29 -20.58
N LYS A 961 36.85 -7.37 -21.18
CA LYS A 961 36.52 -7.41 -22.61
C LYS A 961 35.34 -6.50 -22.95
N GLY A 962 34.24 -6.59 -22.20
CA GLY A 962 33.07 -5.74 -22.44
C GLY A 962 33.28 -4.27 -22.07
N PHE A 963 34.15 -4.01 -21.10
CA PHE A 963 34.58 -2.66 -20.73
C PHE A 963 35.37 -1.98 -21.85
N ARG A 964 36.37 -2.67 -22.43
CA ARG A 964 37.14 -2.15 -23.58
C ARG A 964 36.29 -1.91 -24.81
N GLU A 965 35.36 -2.81 -25.13
CA GLU A 965 34.45 -2.62 -26.26
C GLU A 965 33.46 -1.47 -26.03
N SER A 966 33.09 -1.18 -24.77
CA SER A 966 32.30 0.02 -24.43
C SER A 966 33.07 1.31 -24.64
N LEU A 967 34.36 1.35 -24.29
CA LEU A 967 35.24 2.50 -24.54
C LEU A 967 35.39 2.80 -26.03
N ARG A 968 35.63 1.76 -26.85
CA ARG A 968 35.71 1.93 -28.32
C ARG A 968 34.41 2.45 -28.92
N TYR A 969 33.28 1.91 -28.48
CA TYR A 969 31.98 2.37 -28.96
C TYR A 969 31.73 3.84 -28.58
N LYS A 970 32.20 4.28 -27.40
CA LYS A 970 32.18 5.69 -26.98
C LYS A 970 33.01 6.57 -27.91
N GLU A 971 34.20 6.15 -28.30
CA GLU A 971 35.05 6.91 -29.22
C GLU A 971 34.41 7.04 -30.61
N GLN A 972 33.79 5.98 -31.13
CA GLN A 972 33.19 5.97 -32.47
C GLN A 972 31.85 6.70 -32.55
N SER A 973 30.97 6.51 -31.57
CA SER A 973 29.59 7.01 -31.61
C SER A 973 29.36 8.25 -30.74
N LYS A 974 30.38 8.69 -30.00
CA LYS A 974 30.27 9.64 -28.88
C LYS A 974 29.23 9.23 -27.81
N SER A 975 28.79 7.97 -27.81
CA SER A 975 27.78 7.43 -26.91
C SER A 975 28.28 6.16 -26.23
N LEU A 976 27.94 5.98 -24.96
CA LEU A 976 28.16 4.72 -24.25
C LEU A 976 26.99 3.75 -24.36
N HIS A 977 25.99 4.09 -25.20
CA HIS A 977 24.76 3.34 -25.29
C HIS A 977 24.63 2.55 -26.60
N ALA A 978 25.05 1.28 -26.57
CA ALA A 978 24.87 0.37 -27.69
C ALA A 978 23.42 -0.19 -27.70
N PRO A 979 22.71 -0.17 -28.85
CA PRO A 979 21.42 -0.85 -28.99
C PRO A 979 21.50 -2.32 -28.56
N ASN A 980 20.46 -2.89 -27.95
CA ASN A 980 20.56 -4.23 -27.34
C ASN A 980 20.99 -5.35 -28.32
N LYS A 981 20.70 -5.18 -29.61
CA LYS A 981 21.11 -6.11 -30.68
C LYS A 981 22.46 -5.77 -31.33
N TYR A 982 23.12 -4.69 -30.91
CA TYR A 982 24.38 -4.23 -31.48
C TYR A 982 25.51 -5.24 -31.22
N ILE A 983 26.22 -5.54 -32.31
CA ILE A 983 27.39 -6.42 -32.34
C ILE A 983 28.52 -5.57 -32.92
N THR A 984 29.68 -5.57 -32.27
CA THR A 984 30.85 -4.84 -32.77
C THR A 984 31.36 -5.46 -34.07
N ASP A 985 32.15 -4.71 -34.82
CA ASP A 985 32.93 -5.17 -35.99
C ASP A 985 33.70 -6.47 -35.75
N ARG A 986 34.06 -6.74 -34.48
CA ARG A 986 34.77 -7.95 -34.03
C ARG A 986 33.84 -9.06 -33.53
N GLY A 987 32.53 -8.97 -33.80
CA GLY A 987 31.54 -9.97 -33.41
C GLY A 987 31.14 -9.95 -31.92
N TYR A 988 31.52 -8.92 -31.16
CA TYR A 988 31.19 -8.85 -29.73
C TYR A 988 29.78 -8.29 -29.50
N LYS A 989 28.93 -9.00 -28.75
CA LYS A 989 27.54 -8.60 -28.46
C LYS A 989 27.46 -7.51 -27.39
N LEU A 990 28.01 -6.33 -27.69
CA LEU A 990 28.18 -5.22 -26.75
C LEU A 990 26.84 -4.73 -26.17
N GLY A 991 25.81 -4.59 -27.01
CA GLY A 991 24.48 -4.14 -26.57
C GLY A 991 23.88 -5.02 -25.48
N LYS A 992 23.97 -6.34 -25.68
CA LYS A 992 23.52 -7.34 -24.71
C LYS A 992 24.34 -7.26 -23.43
N TRP A 993 25.66 -7.18 -23.54
CA TRP A 993 26.55 -7.11 -22.38
C TRP A 993 26.28 -5.87 -21.50
N GLN A 994 26.09 -4.70 -22.11
CA GLN A 994 25.75 -3.47 -21.38
C GLN A 994 24.37 -3.57 -20.70
N SER A 995 23.38 -4.22 -21.34
CA SER A 995 22.08 -4.49 -20.71
C SER A 995 22.18 -5.46 -19.52
N GLU A 996 23.08 -6.43 -19.60
CA GLU A 996 23.35 -7.36 -18.50
C GLU A 996 24.03 -6.65 -17.33
N GLN A 997 24.94 -5.69 -17.57
CA GLN A 997 25.52 -4.89 -16.48
C GLN A 997 24.45 -4.06 -15.75
N ARG A 998 23.56 -3.39 -16.50
CA ARG A 998 22.44 -2.62 -15.90
C ARG A 998 21.50 -3.51 -15.07
N THR A 999 21.19 -4.71 -15.55
CA THR A 999 20.40 -5.70 -14.80
C THR A 999 21.12 -6.21 -13.55
N LYS A 1000 22.44 -6.44 -13.62
CA LYS A 1000 23.24 -6.87 -12.46
C LYS A 1000 23.39 -5.75 -11.42
N TYR A 1001 23.51 -4.50 -11.86
CA TYR A 1001 23.47 -3.32 -10.99
C TYR A 1001 22.13 -3.20 -10.27
N LYS A 1002 21.01 -3.27 -11.00
CA LYS A 1002 19.64 -3.23 -10.43
C LYS A 1002 19.37 -4.32 -9.40
N ASN A 1003 19.98 -5.49 -9.55
CA ASN A 1003 19.79 -6.63 -8.65
C ASN A 1003 20.88 -6.74 -7.57
N SER A 1004 21.73 -5.72 -7.38
CA SER A 1004 22.84 -5.71 -6.42
C SER A 1004 23.84 -6.88 -6.57
N LYS A 1005 24.03 -7.36 -7.80
CA LYS A 1005 24.93 -8.48 -8.15
C LYS A 1005 26.25 -8.03 -8.79
N LEU A 1006 26.47 -6.73 -8.93
CA LEU A 1006 27.72 -6.14 -9.45
C LEU A 1006 28.61 -5.69 -8.27
N SER A 1007 29.91 -5.96 -8.33
CA SER A 1007 30.86 -5.52 -7.30
C SER A 1007 31.11 -4.01 -7.38
N SER A 1008 31.41 -3.37 -6.25
CA SER A 1008 31.71 -1.93 -6.14
C SER A 1008 32.78 -1.45 -7.12
N ASP A 1009 33.87 -2.21 -7.31
CA ASP A 1009 34.93 -1.91 -8.28
C ASP A 1009 34.42 -1.80 -9.74
N LYS A 1010 33.50 -2.67 -10.13
CA LYS A 1010 32.94 -2.69 -11.50
C LYS A 1010 31.95 -1.56 -11.73
N ILE A 1011 31.25 -1.16 -10.67
CA ILE A 1011 30.33 -0.02 -10.69
C ILE A 1011 31.14 1.25 -10.91
N TYR A 1012 32.14 1.48 -10.06
CA TYR A 1012 33.03 2.64 -10.12
C TYR A 1012 33.65 2.80 -11.52
N ARG A 1013 34.21 1.72 -12.08
CA ARG A 1013 34.87 1.78 -13.39
C ARG A 1013 33.92 2.12 -14.54
N LEU A 1014 32.67 1.65 -14.49
CA LEU A 1014 31.67 1.99 -15.51
C LEU A 1014 31.19 3.44 -15.33
N GLU A 1015 30.99 3.89 -14.09
CA GLU A 1015 30.60 5.28 -13.80
C GLU A 1015 31.69 6.28 -14.21
N ASP A 1016 32.96 5.95 -14.00
CA ASP A 1016 34.14 6.74 -14.38
C ASP A 1016 34.18 7.08 -15.87
N ILE A 1017 33.77 6.14 -16.73
CA ILE A 1017 33.69 6.39 -18.17
C ILE A 1017 32.42 7.14 -18.59
N GLY A 1018 31.50 7.44 -17.65
CA GLY A 1018 30.23 8.11 -17.88
C GLY A 1018 29.08 7.15 -18.25
N PHE A 1019 29.15 5.88 -17.84
CA PHE A 1019 28.13 4.88 -18.16
C PHE A 1019 26.85 5.12 -17.35
N LYS A 1020 25.78 5.57 -18.02
CA LYS A 1020 24.48 5.78 -17.38
C LYS A 1020 23.75 4.44 -17.12
N TRP A 1021 23.35 4.22 -15.86
CA TRP A 1021 22.58 3.04 -15.43
C TRP A 1021 21.10 3.11 -15.83
N ASN A 1022 20.53 4.32 -15.87
CA ASN A 1022 19.17 4.59 -16.31
C ASN A 1022 19.19 5.43 -17.59
N ILE A 1023 18.57 4.93 -18.65
CA ILE A 1023 18.60 5.48 -20.02
C ILE A 1023 17.19 5.53 -20.64
N ASP A 1024 16.16 5.35 -19.82
CA ASP A 1024 14.80 5.15 -20.30
C ASP A 1024 14.19 6.42 -20.89
N GLU A 1025 14.70 7.61 -20.55
CA GLU A 1025 14.21 8.89 -21.07
C GLU A 1025 14.68 9.19 -22.50
N GLU A 1026 15.99 9.17 -22.77
CA GLU A 1026 16.56 9.35 -24.12
C GLU A 1026 16.02 8.32 -25.13
N ARG A 1027 15.84 7.05 -24.70
CA ARG A 1027 15.23 6.00 -25.54
C ARG A 1027 13.76 6.25 -25.83
N ARG A 1028 13.00 6.79 -24.87
CA ARG A 1028 11.58 7.12 -25.05
C ARG A 1028 11.41 8.24 -26.06
N VAL A 1029 12.23 9.29 -25.97
CA VAL A 1029 12.20 10.42 -26.90
C VAL A 1029 12.51 9.98 -28.34
N ALA A 1030 13.59 9.21 -28.54
CA ALA A 1030 13.96 8.72 -29.87
C ALA A 1030 12.94 7.72 -30.46
N ALA A 1031 12.36 6.86 -29.63
CA ALA A 1031 11.32 5.91 -30.06
C ALA A 1031 9.98 6.58 -30.38
N PHE A 1032 9.66 7.69 -29.69
CA PHE A 1032 8.49 8.50 -29.98
C PHE A 1032 8.63 9.21 -31.32
N GLU A 1033 9.75 9.91 -31.55
CA GLU A 1033 9.98 10.67 -32.78
C GLU A 1033 9.90 9.77 -34.02
N LYS A 1034 10.54 8.58 -33.95
CA LYS A 1034 10.45 7.60 -35.05
C LYS A 1034 9.00 7.17 -35.34
N GLY A 1035 8.20 6.89 -34.31
CA GLY A 1035 6.82 6.47 -34.52
C GLY A 1035 5.89 7.59 -34.98
N PHE A 1036 6.18 8.83 -34.58
CA PHE A 1036 5.48 10.02 -35.06
C PHE A 1036 5.71 10.26 -36.56
N GLN A 1037 6.97 10.18 -37.01
CA GLN A 1037 7.31 10.32 -38.44
C GLN A 1037 6.66 9.23 -39.31
N GLU A 1038 6.64 7.98 -38.86
CA GLU A 1038 5.96 6.91 -39.59
C GLU A 1038 4.42 7.08 -39.56
N THR A 1039 3.87 7.73 -38.53
CA THR A 1039 2.44 8.10 -38.49
C THR A 1039 2.11 9.21 -39.49
N LEU A 1040 3.00 10.19 -39.67
CA LEU A 1040 2.85 11.25 -40.68
C LEU A 1040 2.82 10.67 -42.09
N LYS A 1041 3.82 9.84 -42.45
CA LYS A 1041 3.87 9.16 -43.76
C LYS A 1041 2.62 8.34 -44.04
N TYR A 1042 2.14 7.60 -43.02
CA TYR A 1042 0.90 6.84 -43.14
C TYR A 1042 -0.31 7.75 -43.35
N SER A 1043 -0.38 8.88 -42.64
CA SER A 1043 -1.47 9.85 -42.78
C SER A 1043 -1.52 10.46 -44.17
N GLU A 1044 -0.36 10.80 -44.75
CA GLU A 1044 -0.26 11.34 -46.11
C GLU A 1044 -0.71 10.32 -47.17
N GLN A 1045 -0.38 9.04 -46.97
CA GLN A 1045 -0.71 7.98 -47.93
C GLN A 1045 -2.20 7.57 -47.91
N TYR A 1046 -2.85 7.58 -46.74
CA TYR A 1046 -4.19 7.02 -46.54
C TYR A 1046 -5.24 8.03 -46.10
N ASP A 1047 -4.89 9.32 -46.04
CA ASP A 1047 -5.73 10.41 -45.50
C ASP A 1047 -6.31 10.07 -44.12
N ASN A 1048 -5.51 9.35 -43.31
CA ASN A 1048 -5.89 8.89 -41.98
C ASN A 1048 -4.64 8.54 -41.16
N PRO A 1049 -4.41 9.19 -40.01
CA PRO A 1049 -3.23 8.93 -39.17
C PRO A 1049 -3.33 7.63 -38.33
N ASN A 1050 -4.46 6.93 -38.32
CA ASN A 1050 -4.69 5.76 -37.47
C ASN A 1050 -4.48 4.44 -38.24
N ALA A 1051 -3.28 3.88 -38.12
CA ALA A 1051 -2.91 2.63 -38.75
C ALA A 1051 -3.58 1.42 -38.06
N PRO A 1052 -4.01 0.38 -38.82
CA PRO A 1052 -4.48 -0.88 -38.26
C PRO A 1052 -3.45 -1.52 -37.34
N LYS A 1053 -3.88 -2.22 -36.28
CA LYS A 1053 -2.97 -2.85 -35.29
C LYS A 1053 -1.84 -3.69 -35.91
N ASN A 1054 -2.12 -4.36 -37.04
CA ASN A 1054 -1.17 -5.26 -37.71
C ASN A 1054 -0.39 -4.57 -38.83
N TYR A 1055 -0.58 -3.27 -39.04
CA TYR A 1055 0.10 -2.53 -40.10
C TYR A 1055 1.60 -2.41 -39.83
N LYS A 1056 2.37 -2.66 -40.88
CA LYS A 1056 3.82 -2.68 -40.92
C LYS A 1056 4.26 -1.86 -42.13
N THR A 1057 5.21 -0.95 -41.91
CA THR A 1057 5.76 -0.08 -42.97
C THR A 1057 6.64 -0.90 -43.92
N GLU A 1058 7.01 -0.36 -45.08
CA GLU A 1058 7.85 -1.05 -46.07
C GLU A 1058 9.24 -1.43 -45.49
N GLU A 1059 9.81 -0.57 -44.64
CA GLU A 1059 11.05 -0.82 -43.89
C GLU A 1059 10.86 -1.79 -42.70
N GLY A 1060 9.63 -2.24 -42.49
CA GLY A 1060 9.28 -3.23 -41.50
C GLY A 1060 8.99 -2.71 -40.09
N TYR A 1061 8.76 -1.41 -39.93
CA TYR A 1061 8.37 -0.81 -38.66
C TYR A 1061 6.92 -1.17 -38.31
N LEU A 1062 6.68 -1.65 -37.09
CA LEU A 1062 5.37 -2.12 -36.63
C LEU A 1062 4.51 -0.94 -36.12
N LEU A 1063 4.20 -0.02 -37.02
CA LEU A 1063 3.48 1.22 -36.72
C LEU A 1063 2.15 0.98 -36.01
N GLY A 1064 1.37 -0.02 -36.44
CA GLY A 1064 0.09 -0.36 -35.82
C GLY A 1064 0.21 -0.78 -34.34
N ILE A 1065 1.28 -1.50 -33.99
CA ILE A 1065 1.55 -1.93 -32.62
C ILE A 1065 2.05 -0.75 -31.79
N TRP A 1066 2.90 0.11 -32.38
CA TRP A 1066 3.39 1.31 -31.73
C TRP A 1066 2.25 2.25 -31.35
N GLN A 1067 1.30 2.53 -32.27
CA GLN A 1067 0.14 3.38 -32.00
C GLN A 1067 -0.82 2.78 -30.94
N VAL A 1068 -0.88 1.45 -30.79
CA VAL A 1068 -1.64 0.82 -29.69
C VAL A 1068 -0.97 1.08 -28.34
N ASN A 1069 0.34 0.95 -28.26
CA ASN A 1069 1.09 1.26 -27.04
C ASN A 1069 1.01 2.74 -26.69
N LEU A 1070 1.05 3.62 -27.70
CA LEU A 1070 0.90 5.06 -27.55
C LEU A 1070 -0.42 5.45 -26.90
N ARG A 1071 -1.54 4.86 -27.34
CA ARG A 1071 -2.86 5.08 -26.70
C ARG A 1071 -2.92 4.55 -25.26
N GLN A 1072 -2.17 3.50 -24.93
CA GLN A 1072 -2.05 3.04 -23.54
C GLN A 1072 -1.24 3.99 -22.66
N PHE A 1073 -0.17 4.57 -23.20
CA PHE A 1073 0.62 5.58 -22.48
C PHE A 1073 -0.17 6.87 -22.26
N TYR A 1074 -0.95 7.30 -23.25
CA TYR A 1074 -1.91 8.39 -23.10
C TYR A 1074 -2.90 8.15 -21.96
N LYS A 1075 -3.55 6.98 -21.93
CA LYS A 1075 -4.51 6.61 -20.87
C LYS A 1075 -3.89 6.57 -19.46
N LYS A 1076 -2.59 6.29 -19.37
CA LYS A 1076 -1.84 6.25 -18.11
C LYS A 1076 -1.26 7.60 -17.69
N GLY A 1077 -1.45 8.66 -18.49
CA GLY A 1077 -0.85 9.98 -18.24
C GLY A 1077 0.67 9.98 -18.37
N GLN A 1078 1.23 9.10 -19.20
CA GLN A 1078 2.67 8.90 -19.37
C GLN A 1078 3.25 9.58 -20.62
N LEU A 1079 2.43 10.33 -21.37
CA LEU A 1079 2.86 11.15 -22.50
C LEU A 1079 2.97 12.61 -22.09
N SER A 1080 3.92 13.33 -22.68
CA SER A 1080 4.07 14.76 -22.48
C SER A 1080 2.95 15.53 -23.19
N GLY A 1081 2.61 16.72 -22.68
CA GLY A 1081 1.61 17.59 -23.32
C GLY A 1081 1.98 17.97 -24.76
N SER A 1082 3.27 18.14 -25.05
CA SER A 1082 3.76 18.43 -26.41
C SER A 1082 3.56 17.26 -27.38
N ASP A 1083 3.78 16.03 -26.93
CA ASP A 1083 3.62 14.83 -27.76
C ASP A 1083 2.15 14.59 -28.12
N ILE A 1084 1.26 14.85 -27.15
CA ILE A 1084 -0.19 14.76 -27.34
C ILE A 1084 -0.65 15.77 -28.38
N HIS A 1085 -0.26 17.03 -28.22
CA HIS A 1085 -0.62 18.11 -29.12
C HIS A 1085 -0.15 17.86 -30.56
N ARG A 1086 1.07 17.33 -30.75
CA ARG A 1086 1.61 16.98 -32.07
C ARG A 1086 0.77 15.92 -32.80
N LEU A 1087 0.27 14.92 -32.08
CA LEU A 1087 -0.58 13.86 -32.64
C LEU A 1087 -2.01 14.35 -32.93
N GLU A 1088 -2.56 15.18 -32.06
CA GLU A 1088 -3.89 15.76 -32.26
C GLU A 1088 -3.93 16.69 -33.49
N LYS A 1089 -2.85 17.45 -33.72
CA LYS A 1089 -2.72 18.33 -34.89
C LYS A 1089 -2.84 17.60 -36.23
N ILE A 1090 -2.42 16.34 -36.30
CA ILE A 1090 -2.50 15.52 -37.52
C ILE A 1090 -3.79 14.68 -37.57
N GLY A 1091 -4.76 14.94 -36.67
CA GLY A 1091 -6.03 14.25 -36.62
C GLY A 1091 -5.99 12.86 -35.97
N PHE A 1092 -4.93 12.53 -35.23
CA PHE A 1092 -4.80 11.23 -34.57
C PHE A 1092 -5.92 11.00 -33.56
N LYS A 1093 -6.57 9.83 -33.60
CA LYS A 1093 -7.73 9.53 -32.75
C LYS A 1093 -7.31 8.63 -31.59
N TRP A 1094 -7.46 9.14 -30.38
CA TRP A 1094 -7.16 8.43 -29.14
C TRP A 1094 -8.17 7.31 -28.85
N ASP A 1095 -9.44 7.50 -29.19
CA ASP A 1095 -10.48 6.46 -29.13
C ASP A 1095 -10.88 5.98 -30.53
N THR A 1096 -10.33 4.83 -30.93
CA THR A 1096 -10.60 4.21 -32.23
C THR A 1096 -11.93 3.45 -32.26
N LYS A 1097 -12.57 3.20 -31.11
CA LYS A 1097 -13.84 2.47 -31.06
C LYS A 1097 -15.01 3.35 -31.47
N GLU A 1098 -14.97 4.63 -31.13
CA GLU A 1098 -16.00 5.60 -31.52
C GLU A 1098 -15.94 5.88 -33.03
N ALA A 1099 -14.75 6.16 -33.56
CA ALA A 1099 -14.55 6.36 -35.00
C ALA A 1099 -14.95 5.13 -35.84
N ALA A 1100 -14.72 3.91 -35.33
CA ALA A 1100 -15.13 2.67 -36.01
C ALA A 1100 -16.65 2.42 -35.95
N PHE A 1101 -17.32 2.93 -34.92
CA PHE A 1101 -18.78 2.87 -34.79
C PHE A 1101 -19.43 3.89 -35.73
N GLU A 1102 -18.93 5.13 -35.74
CA GLU A 1102 -19.41 6.20 -36.62
C GLU A 1102 -19.34 5.81 -38.09
N ARG A 1103 -18.19 5.27 -38.51
CA ARG A 1103 -18.02 4.74 -39.88
C ARG A 1103 -19.04 3.66 -40.20
N GLY A 1104 -19.37 2.78 -39.26
CA GLY A 1104 -20.33 1.71 -39.49
C GLY A 1104 -21.79 2.18 -39.60
N ILE A 1105 -22.18 3.23 -38.87
CA ILE A 1105 -23.47 3.90 -39.04
C ILE A 1105 -23.56 4.56 -40.42
N GLN A 1106 -22.54 5.32 -40.82
CA GLN A 1106 -22.50 5.99 -42.12
C GLN A 1106 -22.63 5.00 -43.29
N GLU A 1107 -21.91 3.88 -43.22
CA GLU A 1107 -22.01 2.83 -44.24
C GLU A 1107 -23.36 2.08 -44.19
N THR A 1108 -24.02 2.00 -43.03
CA THR A 1108 -25.38 1.45 -42.91
C THR A 1108 -26.42 2.39 -43.53
N LEU A 1109 -26.28 3.70 -43.38
CA LEU A 1109 -27.14 4.71 -44.00
C LEU A 1109 -27.03 4.66 -45.54
N LYS A 1110 -25.81 4.64 -46.08
CA LYS A 1110 -25.59 4.47 -47.53
C LYS A 1110 -26.22 3.19 -48.09
N TYR A 1111 -26.10 2.07 -47.36
CA TYR A 1111 -26.75 0.82 -47.76
C TYR A 1111 -28.27 0.91 -47.71
N LYS A 1112 -28.84 1.58 -46.71
CA LYS A 1112 -30.28 1.83 -46.59
C LYS A 1112 -30.81 2.66 -47.77
N GLU A 1113 -30.09 3.70 -48.18
CA GLU A 1113 -30.45 4.52 -49.34
C GLU A 1113 -30.46 3.70 -50.63
N GLN A 1114 -29.48 2.80 -50.82
CA GLN A 1114 -29.37 1.98 -52.03
C GLN A 1114 -30.36 0.81 -52.10
N SER A 1115 -30.70 0.21 -50.95
CA SER A 1115 -31.48 -1.05 -50.91
C SER A 1115 -32.88 -0.90 -50.31
N GLY A 1116 -33.21 0.27 -49.76
CA GLY A 1116 -34.42 0.51 -48.97
C GLY A 1116 -34.42 -0.18 -47.61
N ASN A 1117 -33.37 -0.92 -47.23
CA ASN A 1117 -33.29 -1.68 -46.00
C ASN A 1117 -31.94 -1.45 -45.29
N PRO A 1118 -31.91 -1.03 -44.01
CA PRO A 1118 -30.64 -0.84 -43.29
C PRO A 1118 -29.91 -2.14 -42.93
N ASN A 1119 -30.53 -3.33 -43.09
CA ASN A 1119 -29.97 -4.60 -42.63
C ASN A 1119 -29.30 -5.38 -43.76
N ALA A 1120 -27.97 -5.22 -43.88
CA ALA A 1120 -27.17 -5.88 -44.89
C ALA A 1120 -27.01 -7.40 -44.63
N PRO A 1121 -26.97 -8.25 -45.67
CA PRO A 1121 -26.65 -9.68 -45.53
C PRO A 1121 -25.32 -9.90 -44.82
N LYS A 1122 -25.22 -10.98 -44.04
CA LYS A 1122 -24.06 -11.30 -43.18
C LYS A 1122 -22.69 -11.19 -43.87
N ASN A 1123 -22.61 -11.49 -45.17
CA ASN A 1123 -21.37 -11.48 -45.94
C ASN A 1123 -21.23 -10.26 -46.88
N TYR A 1124 -22.14 -9.29 -46.80
CA TYR A 1124 -22.16 -8.14 -47.68
C TYR A 1124 -20.96 -7.20 -47.43
N LYS A 1125 -20.37 -6.73 -48.53
CA LYS A 1125 -19.26 -5.76 -48.55
C LYS A 1125 -19.63 -4.60 -49.48
N MET A 1126 -19.32 -3.38 -49.05
CA MET A 1126 -19.47 -2.17 -49.88
C MET A 1126 -18.42 -2.13 -51.01
N PRO A 1127 -18.59 -1.28 -52.05
CA PRO A 1127 -17.66 -1.14 -53.17
C PRO A 1127 -16.19 -0.90 -52.76
N GLN A 1128 -15.93 -0.23 -51.63
CA GLN A 1128 -14.58 -0.06 -51.05
C GLN A 1128 -14.14 -1.19 -50.09
N LYS A 1129 -14.68 -2.41 -50.25
CA LYS A 1129 -14.40 -3.61 -49.42
C LYS A 1129 -14.75 -3.50 -47.93
N TYR A 1130 -15.51 -2.50 -47.49
CA TYR A 1130 -15.94 -2.41 -46.09
C TYR A 1130 -16.94 -3.54 -45.75
N PRO A 1131 -16.66 -4.39 -44.73
CA PRO A 1131 -17.46 -5.58 -44.44
C PRO A 1131 -18.70 -5.25 -43.58
N LEU A 1132 -19.64 -4.49 -44.16
CA LEU A 1132 -20.82 -3.99 -43.48
C LEU A 1132 -21.63 -5.11 -42.79
N GLY A 1133 -21.87 -6.23 -43.47
CA GLY A 1133 -22.62 -7.36 -42.89
C GLY A 1133 -21.96 -7.98 -41.66
N ALA A 1134 -20.63 -8.00 -41.62
CA ALA A 1134 -19.88 -8.50 -40.47
C ALA A 1134 -19.90 -7.51 -39.30
N TRP A 1135 -19.83 -6.19 -39.60
CA TRP A 1135 -19.93 -5.14 -38.61
C TRP A 1135 -21.31 -5.13 -37.94
N GLN A 1136 -22.40 -5.21 -38.71
CA GLN A 1136 -23.77 -5.28 -38.20
C GLN A 1136 -24.00 -6.53 -37.33
N LYS A 1137 -23.41 -7.67 -37.70
CA LYS A 1137 -23.41 -8.88 -36.86
C LYS A 1137 -22.70 -8.65 -35.52
N ALA A 1138 -21.59 -7.91 -35.51
CA ALA A 1138 -20.89 -7.58 -34.27
C ALA A 1138 -21.73 -6.68 -33.36
N GLN A 1139 -22.46 -5.71 -33.92
CA GLN A 1139 -23.37 -4.86 -33.12
C GLN A 1139 -24.47 -5.67 -32.44
N ARG A 1140 -25.12 -6.60 -33.17
CA ARG A 1140 -26.12 -7.53 -32.58
C ARG A 1140 -25.53 -8.38 -31.46
N PHE A 1141 -24.30 -8.86 -31.62
CA PHE A 1141 -23.60 -9.62 -30.58
C PHE A 1141 -23.30 -8.77 -29.34
N PHE A 1142 -22.86 -7.52 -29.51
CA PHE A 1142 -22.59 -6.62 -28.39
C PHE A 1142 -23.86 -6.18 -27.65
N TYR A 1143 -24.95 -5.98 -28.38
CA TYR A 1143 -26.28 -5.74 -27.81
C TYR A 1143 -26.74 -6.92 -26.94
N GLN A 1144 -26.67 -8.15 -27.45
CA GLN A 1144 -27.01 -9.37 -26.68
C GLN A 1144 -26.14 -9.59 -25.44
N LYS A 1145 -24.92 -9.04 -25.42
CA LYS A 1145 -24.01 -9.13 -24.27
C LYS A 1145 -24.13 -7.97 -23.28
N GLY A 1146 -25.00 -6.99 -23.54
CA GLY A 1146 -25.15 -5.79 -22.72
C GLY A 1146 -23.91 -4.90 -22.71
N ILE A 1147 -23.12 -4.92 -23.79
CA ILE A 1147 -21.84 -4.18 -23.89
C ILE A 1147 -21.99 -2.90 -24.74
N LEU A 1148 -23.10 -2.76 -25.49
CA LEU A 1148 -23.38 -1.57 -26.28
C LEU A 1148 -23.94 -0.44 -25.39
N SER A 1149 -23.47 0.81 -25.57
CA SER A 1149 -23.99 1.94 -24.79
C SER A 1149 -25.43 2.31 -25.22
N PRO A 1150 -26.25 2.88 -24.32
CA PRO A 1150 -27.61 3.34 -24.64
C PRO A 1150 -27.68 4.27 -25.85
N ASP A 1151 -26.73 5.20 -25.97
CA ASP A 1151 -26.62 6.11 -27.12
C ASP A 1151 -26.45 5.35 -28.45
N ARG A 1152 -25.56 4.35 -28.48
CA ARG A 1152 -25.31 3.55 -29.69
C ARG A 1152 -26.50 2.68 -30.07
N ILE A 1153 -27.26 2.23 -29.09
CA ILE A 1153 -28.50 1.47 -29.29
C ILE A 1153 -29.54 2.38 -29.95
N LYS A 1154 -29.79 3.56 -29.35
CA LYS A 1154 -30.74 4.56 -29.85
C LYS A 1154 -30.43 4.96 -31.31
N ARG A 1155 -29.17 5.29 -31.60
CA ARG A 1155 -28.74 5.69 -32.97
C ARG A 1155 -28.92 4.58 -34.00
N LEU A 1156 -28.79 3.31 -33.62
CA LEU A 1156 -29.04 2.17 -34.51
C LEU A 1156 -30.56 1.94 -34.69
N GLU A 1157 -31.35 2.12 -33.65
CA GLU A 1157 -32.82 1.99 -33.71
C GLU A 1157 -33.45 3.08 -34.59
N GLU A 1158 -32.98 4.32 -34.50
CA GLU A 1158 -33.43 5.45 -35.32
C GLU A 1158 -33.26 5.21 -36.82
N ILE A 1159 -32.21 4.49 -37.23
CA ILE A 1159 -31.97 4.16 -38.63
C ILE A 1159 -32.74 2.90 -39.09
N GLY A 1160 -33.50 2.26 -38.21
CA GLY A 1160 -34.29 1.05 -38.48
C GLY A 1160 -33.48 -0.26 -38.40
N PHE A 1161 -32.39 -0.26 -37.65
CA PHE A 1161 -31.53 -1.44 -37.49
C PHE A 1161 -32.25 -2.55 -36.71
N GLU A 1162 -32.19 -3.78 -37.22
CA GLU A 1162 -32.93 -4.90 -36.66
C GLU A 1162 -32.03 -5.78 -35.77
N TRP A 1163 -32.34 -5.84 -34.47
CA TRP A 1163 -31.55 -6.57 -33.47
C TRP A 1163 -31.67 -8.10 -33.56
N ASP A 1164 -32.85 -8.63 -33.87
CA ASP A 1164 -33.11 -10.07 -34.03
C ASP A 1164 -33.82 -10.40 -35.37
N PRO A 1165 -33.03 -10.67 -36.42
CA PRO A 1165 -33.52 -11.11 -37.73
C PRO A 1165 -34.40 -12.36 -37.71
N HIS A 1166 -34.23 -13.25 -36.73
CA HIS A 1166 -34.99 -14.49 -36.63
C HIS A 1166 -36.38 -14.24 -36.04
N GLU A 1167 -36.49 -13.32 -35.08
CA GLU A 1167 -37.78 -12.95 -34.48
C GLU A 1167 -38.65 -12.16 -35.45
N ALA A 1168 -38.12 -11.22 -36.24
CA ALA A 1168 -38.96 -10.53 -37.23
C ALA A 1168 -39.35 -11.45 -38.40
N ALA A 1169 -38.47 -12.38 -38.82
CA ALA A 1169 -38.84 -13.41 -39.79
C ALA A 1169 -39.96 -14.31 -39.25
N PHE A 1170 -39.95 -14.63 -37.95
CA PHE A 1170 -41.02 -15.38 -37.31
C PHE A 1170 -42.33 -14.59 -37.25
N LYS A 1171 -42.29 -13.29 -36.89
CA LYS A 1171 -43.46 -12.39 -36.89
C LYS A 1171 -44.08 -12.24 -38.29
N LYS A 1172 -43.25 -12.02 -39.33
CA LYS A 1172 -43.70 -11.97 -40.72
C LYS A 1172 -44.33 -13.28 -41.17
N GLY A 1173 -43.71 -14.41 -40.83
CA GLY A 1173 -44.27 -15.73 -41.12
C GLY A 1173 -45.59 -16.01 -40.41
N MET A 1174 -45.74 -15.58 -39.16
CA MET A 1174 -47.01 -15.65 -38.41
C MET A 1174 -48.10 -14.80 -39.04
N GLN A 1175 -47.80 -13.54 -39.35
CA GLN A 1175 -48.75 -12.63 -39.98
C GLN A 1175 -49.18 -13.15 -41.36
N GLY A 1176 -48.23 -13.62 -42.17
CA GLY A 1176 -48.51 -14.26 -43.46
C GLY A 1176 -49.36 -15.52 -43.30
N THR A 1177 -49.13 -16.34 -42.27
CA THR A 1177 -49.93 -17.53 -41.96
C THR A 1177 -51.37 -17.16 -41.58
N ILE A 1178 -51.55 -16.09 -40.79
CA ILE A 1178 -52.88 -15.58 -40.40
C ILE A 1178 -53.63 -15.05 -41.63
N MET A 1179 -52.98 -14.25 -42.48
CA MET A 1179 -53.57 -13.72 -43.70
C MET A 1179 -53.93 -14.84 -44.69
N TYR A 1180 -53.04 -15.80 -44.86
CA TYR A 1180 -53.28 -16.97 -45.70
C TYR A 1180 -54.47 -17.79 -45.19
N LYS A 1181 -54.56 -18.02 -43.87
CA LYS A 1181 -55.72 -18.68 -43.25
C LYS A 1181 -57.01 -17.92 -43.50
N LYS A 1182 -57.00 -16.58 -43.36
CA LYS A 1182 -58.16 -15.73 -43.62
C LYS A 1182 -58.63 -15.82 -45.07
N GLN A 1183 -57.70 -15.92 -46.01
CA GLN A 1183 -58.00 -15.97 -47.45
C GLN A 1183 -58.44 -17.36 -47.95
N PHE A 1184 -57.82 -18.43 -47.44
CA PHE A 1184 -58.00 -19.80 -47.98
C PHE A 1184 -58.63 -20.80 -46.99
N GLY A 1185 -59.05 -20.34 -45.81
CA GLY A 1185 -59.70 -21.14 -44.77
C GLY A 1185 -58.79 -22.13 -44.03
N LYS A 1186 -57.50 -22.24 -44.40
CA LYS A 1186 -56.52 -23.15 -43.81
C LYS A 1186 -55.17 -22.47 -43.57
N PRO A 1187 -54.47 -22.73 -42.46
CA PRO A 1187 -53.22 -22.04 -42.12
C PRO A 1187 -51.99 -22.56 -42.85
N ASN A 1188 -51.94 -23.83 -43.26
CA ASN A 1188 -50.79 -24.39 -43.98
C ASN A 1188 -50.84 -24.03 -45.47
N ALA A 1189 -49.90 -23.20 -45.91
CA ALA A 1189 -49.69 -22.82 -47.29
C ALA A 1189 -48.86 -23.87 -48.04
N PRO A 1190 -49.11 -24.09 -49.36
CA PRO A 1190 -48.25 -24.91 -50.20
C PRO A 1190 -46.81 -24.41 -50.16
N ASN A 1191 -45.83 -25.31 -50.25
CA ASN A 1191 -44.40 -24.97 -50.13
C ASN A 1191 -43.94 -23.86 -51.10
N GLY A 1192 -44.56 -23.77 -52.28
CA GLY A 1192 -44.26 -22.72 -53.29
C GLY A 1192 -44.97 -21.38 -53.07
N TYR A 1193 -45.84 -21.25 -52.07
CA TYR A 1193 -46.64 -20.04 -51.87
C TYR A 1193 -45.80 -18.87 -51.37
N VAL A 1194 -45.97 -17.71 -52.01
CA VAL A 1194 -45.34 -16.44 -51.71
C VAL A 1194 -46.45 -15.41 -51.45
N THR A 1195 -46.33 -14.61 -50.38
CA THR A 1195 -47.31 -13.57 -50.07
C THR A 1195 -47.25 -12.44 -51.11
N PRO A 1196 -48.30 -11.59 -51.22
CA PRO A 1196 -48.28 -10.41 -52.10
C PRO A 1196 -47.08 -9.48 -51.86
N GLU A 1197 -46.54 -9.44 -50.63
CA GLU A 1197 -45.33 -8.67 -50.28
C GLU A 1197 -44.01 -9.44 -50.58
N GLY A 1198 -44.06 -10.54 -51.32
CA GLY A 1198 -42.89 -11.31 -51.74
C GLY A 1198 -42.31 -12.26 -50.68
N PHE A 1199 -42.98 -12.47 -49.54
CA PHE A 1199 -42.49 -13.38 -48.49
C PHE A 1199 -42.81 -14.84 -48.83
N LYS A 1200 -41.78 -15.71 -48.89
CA LYS A 1200 -41.91 -17.15 -49.21
C LYS A 1200 -42.52 -17.95 -48.05
N LEU A 1201 -43.80 -17.71 -47.78
CA LEU A 1201 -44.52 -18.25 -46.62
C LEU A 1201 -44.53 -19.79 -46.59
N GLY A 1202 -44.73 -20.45 -47.74
CA GLY A 1202 -44.72 -21.92 -47.82
C GLY A 1202 -43.42 -22.56 -47.36
N GLN A 1203 -42.28 -21.99 -47.81
CA GLN A 1203 -40.95 -22.44 -47.42
C GLN A 1203 -40.66 -22.16 -45.95
N TRP A 1204 -41.07 -20.99 -45.46
CA TRP A 1204 -40.92 -20.63 -44.05
C TRP A 1204 -41.69 -21.59 -43.12
N GLN A 1205 -42.92 -21.95 -43.49
CA GLN A 1205 -43.74 -22.91 -42.74
C GLN A 1205 -43.13 -24.32 -42.76
N ALA A 1206 -42.55 -24.75 -43.88
CA ALA A 1206 -41.83 -26.03 -43.98
C ALA A 1206 -40.62 -26.08 -43.02
N VAL A 1207 -39.90 -24.97 -42.87
CA VAL A 1207 -38.78 -24.83 -41.92
C VAL A 1207 -39.28 -24.93 -40.47
N GLN A 1208 -40.43 -24.33 -40.13
CA GLN A 1208 -41.02 -24.50 -38.78
C GLN A 1208 -41.36 -25.97 -38.50
N ILE A 1209 -41.96 -26.68 -39.46
CA ILE A 1209 -42.30 -28.11 -39.33
C ILE A 1209 -41.02 -28.94 -39.11
N TYR A 1210 -39.94 -28.64 -39.83
CA TYR A 1210 -38.65 -29.28 -39.63
C TYR A 1210 -38.07 -29.03 -38.23
N HIS A 1211 -38.12 -27.79 -37.73
CA HIS A 1211 -37.63 -27.49 -36.39
C HIS A 1211 -38.48 -28.11 -35.28
N TYR A 1212 -39.80 -28.15 -35.43
CA TYR A 1212 -40.71 -28.82 -34.51
C TYR A 1212 -40.42 -30.33 -34.44
N ARG A 1213 -40.25 -31.00 -35.59
CA ARG A 1213 -39.92 -32.44 -35.67
C ARG A 1213 -38.59 -32.80 -35.00
N ASN A 1214 -37.63 -31.88 -34.99
CA ASN A 1214 -36.30 -32.09 -34.41
C ASN A 1214 -36.18 -31.57 -32.97
N GLY A 1215 -37.27 -31.14 -32.33
CA GLY A 1215 -37.25 -30.58 -30.96
C GLY A 1215 -36.49 -29.25 -30.84
N LYS A 1216 -36.28 -28.53 -31.95
CA LYS A 1216 -35.51 -27.28 -32.03
C LYS A 1216 -36.39 -26.02 -32.03
N LEU A 1217 -37.71 -26.17 -32.06
CA LEU A 1217 -38.66 -25.06 -31.99
C LEU A 1217 -39.04 -24.79 -30.52
N SER A 1218 -39.02 -23.52 -30.09
CA SER A 1218 -39.33 -23.19 -28.70
C SER A 1218 -40.81 -23.46 -28.37
N PRO A 1219 -41.14 -23.82 -27.11
CA PRO A 1219 -42.52 -24.07 -26.67
C PRO A 1219 -43.48 -22.92 -26.98
N ASP A 1220 -43.05 -21.67 -26.77
CA ASP A 1220 -43.84 -20.47 -27.07
C ASP A 1220 -44.18 -20.31 -28.56
N ARG A 1221 -43.23 -20.61 -29.46
CA ARG A 1221 -43.43 -20.51 -30.91
C ARG A 1221 -44.35 -21.61 -31.41
N THR A 1222 -44.23 -22.80 -30.84
CA THR A 1222 -45.14 -23.93 -31.08
C THR A 1222 -46.57 -23.56 -30.70
N LYS A 1223 -46.78 -23.07 -29.48
CA LYS A 1223 -48.11 -22.67 -28.98
C LYS A 1223 -48.78 -21.61 -29.86
N LYS A 1224 -48.04 -20.55 -30.24
CA LYS A 1224 -48.56 -19.48 -31.13
C LYS A 1224 -49.00 -19.98 -32.50
N LEU A 1225 -48.31 -20.96 -33.07
CA LEU A 1225 -48.69 -21.57 -34.35
C LEU A 1225 -49.90 -22.52 -34.19
N GLU A 1226 -49.96 -23.26 -33.09
CA GLU A 1226 -51.11 -24.14 -32.78
C GLU A 1226 -52.40 -23.35 -32.53
N GLU A 1227 -52.33 -22.20 -31.84
CA GLU A 1227 -53.47 -21.30 -31.60
C GLU A 1227 -54.15 -20.84 -32.90
N ILE A 1228 -53.38 -20.68 -33.98
CA ILE A 1228 -53.93 -20.34 -35.31
C ILE A 1228 -54.32 -21.58 -36.13
N GLY A 1229 -54.30 -22.78 -35.53
CA GLY A 1229 -54.73 -24.04 -36.14
C GLY A 1229 -53.69 -24.67 -37.08
N PHE A 1230 -52.42 -24.26 -37.00
CA PHE A 1230 -51.34 -24.76 -37.84
C PHE A 1230 -51.14 -26.27 -37.62
N LYS A 1231 -51.16 -27.07 -38.70
CA LYS A 1231 -51.05 -28.53 -38.61
C LYS A 1231 -49.61 -28.99 -38.81
N TRP A 1232 -49.05 -29.61 -37.78
CA TRP A 1232 -47.79 -30.34 -37.84
C TRP A 1232 -48.05 -31.74 -38.42
N GLY A 1233 -47.66 -32.02 -39.67
CA GLY A 1233 -47.96 -33.32 -40.31
C GLY A 1233 -47.45 -34.54 -39.51
N LYS A 1234 -48.17 -35.68 -39.58
CA LYS A 1234 -48.04 -36.91 -38.74
C LYS A 1234 -46.60 -37.23 -38.29
N ILE A 1235 -46.44 -37.47 -36.98
CA ILE A 1235 -45.22 -37.92 -36.32
C ILE A 1235 -45.18 -39.44 -36.36
N ASN A 1236 -44.29 -40.05 -37.15
CA ASN A 1236 -43.94 -41.45 -36.96
C ASN A 1236 -42.95 -41.55 -35.80
N ARG A 1237 -43.43 -41.92 -34.61
CA ARG A 1237 -42.55 -42.40 -33.53
C ARG A 1237 -42.00 -43.77 -33.94
N ARG A 1238 -40.70 -43.88 -34.18
CA ARG A 1238 -39.97 -45.15 -34.07
C ARG A 1238 -38.75 -44.97 -33.16
N ARG A 1239 -38.66 -45.91 -32.21
CA ARG A 1239 -37.52 -46.33 -31.35
C ARG A 1239 -36.18 -46.17 -32.08
N SER A 1240 -35.06 -45.79 -31.48
CA SER A 1240 -34.46 -46.06 -30.16
C SER A 1240 -33.47 -44.97 -29.79
#